data_AF-A0A521XI85-F1
#
_entry.id   AF-A0A521XI85-F1
#
_cell.length_a   1.000
_cell.length_b   1.000
_cell.length_c   1.000
_cell.angle_alpha   90.00
_cell.angle_beta   90.00
_cell.angle_gamma   90.00
#
_symmetry.space_group_name_H-M   'P 1'
#
loop_
_entity.id
_entity.type
_entity.pdbx_description
1 polymer ?
#
loop_
_entity_poly.entity_id
_entity_poly.type
_entity_poly.pdbx_seq_one_letter_code
_entity_poly.pdbx_strand_id
1 'polypeptide(L)'
;MVSVHLTLTRKGAAVKHFDLSSKTRSSYYWIKFAAASLLAAALAGCGGGGGGGDTTAAAPAAPGAPAAPATTSITAAAALAANDTATAPTAAFAVVQNAGVTPVTVNSPPTVNFTVISDGAVVKGLTTSNVSFIIAKLVPGTNGNPDQWQSYIWRTETATAGVGPGGTPALASAKQPTTDTKTATQLVYNDAGYYTYTFSTDIKDPTKTNGVVYEPTATHRVAIQLSYTNAAGETVRVNPYFDFTVDASGKAVAVTDSSKTRKVVDVSTCNQCHETLALHGGGRVDTQYCVLCHNSGNTDANSGNVLDLRTMAHKIHAGKFLKEKTGEDYTIWGFSNAKHDYAEVGFPANLRNCAKCHDSTTKNAAGNPLNPQGDKWKTTPSKEACLSCHASAAGSTWNTIHVTSLKLGASASAISNASCADCHGAGKTWNAEQVHWIQELENTKLYQHNIESVTLTTKPTATTAGLLTVKYSLINPATGAAYNLREGCAADAAQKDNAGTLIGVKCNTNYRWWTTTPPGKPQDKFGTISLTVGVNDLFTQSTNGDTVSTASSSAAYLGADDGARHYTLTVTVPKGSKGNARIVALGSVAERRLDPVSRAPIGAVPPVGFSDIANVPVKNAIYEFNLDTGAKATTARRQIVSNDKCNACHAFVGIPIKPEPGSDVFHSGVRNNSESCEVCHNWARAGSYTGMADGSTFNESWNFKRMVHAIHGGVKRTYPYTHGNDYVGAFGKNGLLLADGVTKLQTVNGGAAEVINYSAEVAYPQGPNNCNACHVNDSWKQNGAVLGSALVSNSLSKNSAGTAYTNPGLDRFLASGACVGQTGTKAGLNLACASTDWTKIPVVSPKAAVCTSCHDSGGVQTHVVNMGGATFGTFTQGDLFAGKVFEACTGCHEARVGALKPVNTVHGLK
;
A
#
# COMPACT_ATOMS: atom_id res chain seq x y z
N MET A 1 11.59 -32.44 15.42
CA MET A 1 11.22 -33.80 15.00
C MET A 1 10.26 -34.37 16.03
N VAL A 2 8.96 -34.42 15.70
CA VAL A 2 7.94 -35.28 16.34
C VAL A 2 6.90 -35.54 15.23
N SER A 3 6.79 -36.80 14.80
CA SER A 3 5.89 -37.26 13.74
C SER A 3 4.54 -37.66 14.33
N VAL A 4 3.43 -37.21 13.75
CA VAL A 4 2.08 -37.72 14.03
C VAL A 4 1.51 -38.28 12.73
N HIS A 5 1.31 -39.59 12.69
CA HIS A 5 0.61 -40.31 11.62
C HIS A 5 -0.90 -40.11 11.77
N LEU A 6 -1.59 -39.68 10.72
CA LEU A 6 -3.05 -39.67 10.67
C LEU A 6 -3.52 -40.45 9.43
N THR A 7 -4.10 -41.63 9.67
CA THR A 7 -4.75 -42.47 8.65
C THR A 7 -6.19 -42.00 8.47
N LEU A 8 -6.57 -41.59 7.26
CA LEU A 8 -7.95 -41.20 6.92
C LEU A 8 -8.46 -42.06 5.76
N THR A 9 -9.42 -42.94 6.08
CA THR A 9 -10.22 -43.72 5.13
C THR A 9 -11.32 -42.86 4.49
N ARG A 10 -11.41 -42.90 3.16
CA ARG A 10 -12.41 -42.21 2.33
C ARG A 10 -13.78 -42.88 2.39
N LYS A 11 -14.85 -42.08 2.43
CA LYS A 11 -16.13 -42.38 1.77
C LYS A 11 -16.57 -41.16 0.97
N GLY A 12 -16.84 -41.38 -0.32
CA GLY A 12 -17.16 -40.35 -1.29
C GLY A 12 -18.63 -39.95 -1.28
N ALA A 13 -18.87 -38.70 -1.66
CA ALA A 13 -20.14 -38.24 -2.18
C ALA A 13 -19.84 -37.23 -3.31
N ALA A 14 -20.36 -37.53 -4.50
CA ALA A 14 -20.26 -36.69 -5.69
C ALA A 14 -21.18 -35.47 -5.55
N VAL A 15 -20.68 -34.27 -5.89
CA VAL A 15 -21.51 -33.07 -6.04
C VAL A 15 -21.30 -32.51 -7.45
N LYS A 16 -22.43 -32.35 -8.15
CA LYS A 16 -22.54 -31.85 -9.52
C LYS A 16 -22.14 -30.38 -9.61
N HIS A 17 -21.34 -30.05 -10.61
CA HIS A 17 -21.02 -28.68 -11.01
C HIS A 17 -22.24 -28.00 -11.64
N PHE A 18 -22.57 -26.79 -11.19
CA PHE A 18 -23.42 -25.85 -11.93
C PHE A 18 -22.53 -24.88 -12.69
N ASP A 19 -22.65 -24.94 -14.02
CA ASP A 19 -22.06 -24.05 -15.00
C ASP A 19 -22.96 -22.81 -15.15
N LEU A 20 -22.39 -21.61 -15.03
CA LEU A 20 -23.05 -20.35 -15.37
C LEU A 20 -22.15 -19.55 -16.32
N SER A 21 -22.00 -20.08 -17.54
CA SER A 21 -21.73 -19.32 -18.75
C SER A 21 -23.04 -18.72 -19.28
N SER A 22 -23.19 -17.39 -19.26
CA SER A 22 -23.78 -16.71 -20.42
C SER A 22 -23.40 -15.22 -20.49
N LYS A 23 -22.84 -14.89 -21.64
CA LYS A 23 -22.46 -13.59 -22.16
C LYS A 23 -23.63 -12.59 -22.22
N THR A 24 -23.27 -11.30 -22.11
CA THR A 24 -23.65 -10.15 -22.96
C THR A 24 -24.12 -8.94 -22.15
N ARG A 25 -23.41 -7.81 -22.27
CA ARG A 25 -23.92 -6.60 -22.95
C ARG A 25 -22.89 -5.47 -22.93
N SER A 26 -22.77 -4.85 -24.11
CA SER A 26 -21.97 -3.67 -24.41
C SER A 26 -22.79 -2.39 -24.17
N SER A 27 -22.07 -1.31 -23.97
CA SER A 27 -22.44 0.08 -23.67
C SER A 27 -23.28 0.74 -24.78
N TYR A 28 -24.20 1.64 -24.43
CA TYR A 28 -24.46 2.90 -25.18
C TYR A 28 -25.13 3.95 -24.27
N TYR A 29 -24.73 5.20 -24.49
CA TYR A 29 -25.12 6.41 -23.76
C TYR A 29 -26.17 7.22 -24.54
N TRP A 30 -27.06 7.89 -23.77
CA TRP A 30 -27.81 9.13 -24.01
C TRP A 30 -29.12 9.19 -24.85
N ILE A 31 -30.08 9.89 -24.20
CA ILE A 31 -31.29 10.64 -24.63
C ILE A 31 -32.60 9.85 -24.91
N LYS A 32 -33.55 9.87 -23.95
CA LYS A 32 -34.73 10.77 -23.96
C LYS A 32 -35.63 10.60 -22.72
N PHE A 33 -36.20 11.74 -22.33
CA PHE A 33 -37.21 12.00 -21.30
C PHE A 33 -38.50 11.19 -21.47
N ALA A 34 -39.26 11.14 -20.37
CA ALA A 34 -40.69 10.85 -20.22
C ALA A 34 -41.11 9.38 -20.04
N ALA A 35 -41.29 8.97 -18.77
CA ALA A 35 -42.50 8.29 -18.26
C ALA A 35 -42.32 7.96 -16.76
N ALA A 36 -42.64 8.91 -15.90
CA ALA A 36 -42.88 8.65 -14.48
C ALA A 36 -44.13 9.43 -14.06
N SER A 37 -45.27 8.75 -14.03
CA SER A 37 -46.53 9.25 -13.46
C SER A 37 -47.40 8.05 -13.09
N LEU A 38 -47.98 8.11 -11.89
CA LEU A 38 -48.85 7.14 -11.17
C LEU A 38 -48.03 6.10 -10.37
N LEU A 39 -48.05 6.06 -9.04
CA LEU A 39 -49.14 6.36 -8.11
C LEU A 39 -48.55 6.75 -6.73
N ALA A 40 -48.77 7.99 -6.32
CA ALA A 40 -48.56 8.47 -4.96
C ALA A 40 -49.90 9.05 -4.47
N ALA A 41 -50.50 8.41 -3.47
CA ALA A 41 -51.60 8.97 -2.71
C ALA A 41 -51.56 8.36 -1.31
N ALA A 42 -51.05 9.13 -0.35
CA ALA A 42 -51.81 9.57 0.82
C ALA A 42 -50.84 10.16 1.86
N LEU A 43 -51.06 11.43 2.18
CA LEU A 43 -51.01 12.10 3.48
C LEU A 43 -50.37 13.49 3.38
N ALA A 44 -51.22 14.52 3.29
CA ALA A 44 -50.93 15.86 3.78
C ALA A 44 -52.23 16.61 4.09
N GLY A 45 -52.20 17.38 5.18
CA GLY A 45 -53.19 18.36 5.64
C GLY A 45 -53.65 18.03 7.06
N CYS A 46 -53.54 18.88 8.08
CA CYS A 46 -53.33 20.33 8.24
C CYS A 46 -52.87 20.49 9.73
N GLY A 47 -51.99 21.38 10.21
CA GLY A 47 -51.84 22.82 9.98
C GLY A 47 -52.65 23.62 11.01
N GLY A 48 -52.00 24.21 12.04
CA GLY A 48 -52.58 25.29 12.87
C GLY A 48 -52.48 25.11 14.40
N GLY A 49 -51.97 26.13 15.12
CA GLY A 49 -51.64 26.09 16.56
C GLY A 49 -52.47 27.00 17.47
N GLY A 50 -52.07 27.04 18.75
CA GLY A 50 -52.31 28.16 19.69
C GLY A 50 -53.45 28.01 20.72
N GLY A 51 -53.09 27.66 21.97
CA GLY A 51 -53.58 28.30 23.21
C GLY A 51 -54.95 27.93 23.80
N GLY A 52 -54.97 27.63 25.10
CA GLY A 52 -56.17 27.65 25.96
C GLY A 52 -56.41 26.34 26.70
N GLY A 53 -56.32 26.37 28.03
CA GLY A 53 -56.48 25.21 28.89
C GLY A 53 -57.93 24.72 28.99
N ASP A 54 -58.08 23.42 29.19
CA ASP A 54 -58.93 22.87 30.23
C ASP A 54 -58.59 21.40 30.48
N THR A 55 -58.59 21.04 31.76
CA THR A 55 -58.23 19.73 32.30
C THR A 55 -59.30 18.69 31.99
N THR A 56 -59.00 17.71 31.12
CA THR A 56 -59.65 16.39 31.17
C THR A 56 -58.61 15.29 30.90
N ALA A 57 -58.55 14.32 31.80
CA ALA A 57 -57.57 13.25 31.81
C ALA A 57 -57.75 12.30 30.62
N ALA A 58 -56.65 12.03 29.90
CA ALA A 58 -56.61 10.98 28.89
C ALA A 58 -56.60 9.59 29.55
N ALA A 59 -57.42 8.67 29.03
CA ALA A 59 -57.48 7.28 29.46
C ALA A 59 -56.14 6.56 29.25
N PRO A 60 -55.76 5.60 30.13
CA PRO A 60 -54.49 4.90 30.02
C PRO A 60 -54.42 4.02 28.76
N ALA A 61 -53.27 4.09 28.07
CA ALA A 61 -52.96 3.23 26.94
C ALA A 61 -52.98 1.74 27.33
N ALA A 62 -53.48 0.89 26.43
CA ALA A 62 -53.45 -0.56 26.59
C ALA A 62 -52.00 -1.06 26.80
N PRO A 63 -51.77 -2.08 27.65
CA PRO A 63 -50.44 -2.65 27.86
C PRO A 63 -49.86 -3.17 26.54
N GLY A 64 -48.64 -2.73 26.19
CA GLY A 64 -47.89 -3.29 25.08
C GLY A 64 -47.63 -4.79 25.26
N ALA A 65 -47.55 -5.53 24.15
CA ALA A 65 -47.25 -6.96 24.15
C ALA A 65 -45.99 -7.28 24.99
N PRO A 66 -45.95 -8.40 25.74
CA PRO A 66 -44.79 -8.77 26.54
C PRO A 66 -43.53 -8.91 25.68
N ALA A 67 -42.42 -8.35 26.14
CA ALA A 67 -41.12 -8.50 25.48
C ALA A 67 -40.79 -9.99 25.33
N ALA A 68 -40.35 -10.40 24.13
CA ALA A 68 -39.94 -11.78 23.88
C ALA A 68 -38.80 -12.18 24.84
N PRO A 69 -38.75 -13.45 25.32
CA PRO A 69 -37.67 -13.93 26.17
C PRO A 69 -36.31 -13.70 25.51
N ALA A 70 -35.30 -13.31 26.30
CA ALA A 70 -33.96 -12.98 25.80
C ALA A 70 -33.36 -14.09 24.91
N THR A 71 -33.60 -15.36 25.26
CA THR A 71 -33.20 -16.54 24.47
C THR A 71 -33.71 -16.48 23.03
N THR A 72 -34.99 -16.16 22.84
CA THR A 72 -35.62 -16.10 21.51
C THR A 72 -35.03 -14.95 20.69
N SER A 73 -34.86 -13.77 21.32
CA SER A 73 -34.31 -12.58 20.69
C SER A 73 -32.86 -12.77 20.24
N ILE A 74 -32.01 -13.35 21.10
CA ILE A 74 -30.59 -13.61 20.79
C ILE A 74 -30.46 -14.67 19.71
N THR A 75 -31.27 -15.74 19.76
CA THR A 75 -31.24 -16.80 18.73
C THR A 75 -31.65 -16.26 17.37
N ALA A 76 -32.70 -15.45 17.29
CA ALA A 76 -33.12 -14.80 16.05
C ALA A 76 -32.04 -13.84 15.51
N ALA A 77 -31.39 -13.09 16.40
CA ALA A 77 -30.30 -12.20 16.01
C ALA A 77 -29.05 -12.96 15.52
N ALA A 78 -28.74 -14.13 16.08
CA ALA A 78 -27.61 -14.95 15.68
C ALA A 78 -27.71 -15.45 14.23
N ALA A 79 -28.93 -15.65 13.72
CA ALA A 79 -29.16 -16.07 12.33
C ALA A 79 -28.85 -14.96 11.30
N LEU A 80 -28.67 -13.71 11.73
CA LEU A 80 -28.38 -12.59 10.83
C LEU A 80 -26.86 -12.45 10.64
N ALA A 81 -26.39 -12.58 9.40
CA ALA A 81 -24.97 -12.42 9.06
C ALA A 81 -24.39 -11.06 9.48
N ALA A 82 -25.21 -10.01 9.54
CA ALA A 82 -24.81 -8.68 10.02
C ALA A 82 -24.39 -8.65 11.49
N ASN A 83 -24.74 -9.67 12.28
CA ASN A 83 -24.37 -9.82 13.68
C ASN A 83 -23.17 -10.75 13.89
N ASP A 84 -22.55 -11.26 12.82
CA ASP A 84 -21.38 -12.12 12.94
C ASP A 84 -20.24 -11.36 13.61
N THR A 85 -19.73 -11.92 14.71
CA THR A 85 -18.75 -11.26 15.58
C THR A 85 -17.40 -11.09 14.87
N ALA A 86 -17.11 -11.87 13.83
CA ALA A 86 -15.93 -11.70 12.99
C ALA A 86 -15.92 -10.36 12.23
N THR A 87 -17.10 -9.86 11.87
CA THR A 87 -17.25 -8.67 11.00
C THR A 87 -17.93 -7.48 11.66
N ALA A 88 -18.61 -7.69 12.79
CA ALA A 88 -19.35 -6.67 13.52
C ALA A 88 -18.92 -6.62 15.00
N PRO A 89 -17.82 -5.91 15.34
CA PRO A 89 -17.26 -5.93 16.69
C PRO A 89 -18.18 -5.35 17.78
N THR A 90 -19.19 -4.55 17.42
CA THR A 90 -20.17 -4.03 18.39
C THR A 90 -21.40 -4.93 18.57
N ALA A 91 -21.61 -5.92 17.68
CA ALA A 91 -22.80 -6.77 17.69
C ALA A 91 -22.91 -7.61 18.98
N ALA A 92 -21.77 -8.05 19.52
CA ALA A 92 -21.69 -8.82 20.76
C ALA A 92 -22.45 -8.17 21.94
N PHE A 93 -22.47 -6.84 21.99
CA PHE A 93 -23.13 -6.05 23.03
C PHE A 93 -24.50 -5.52 22.61
N ALA A 94 -24.64 -5.09 21.35
CA ALA A 94 -25.91 -4.59 20.84
C ALA A 94 -27.01 -5.68 20.87
N VAL A 95 -26.66 -6.93 20.54
CA VAL A 95 -27.62 -8.05 20.55
C VAL A 95 -28.14 -8.33 21.95
N VAL A 96 -27.27 -8.37 22.97
CA VAL A 96 -27.72 -8.61 24.35
C VAL A 96 -28.53 -7.43 24.89
N GLN A 97 -28.14 -6.20 24.54
CA GLN A 97 -28.89 -4.99 24.91
C GLN A 97 -30.30 -4.99 24.34
N ASN A 98 -30.44 -5.29 23.05
CA ASN A 98 -31.73 -5.35 22.36
C ASN A 98 -32.61 -6.50 22.87
N ALA A 99 -32.01 -7.55 23.45
CA ALA A 99 -32.70 -8.63 24.12
C ALA A 99 -33.13 -8.29 25.57
N GLY A 100 -32.92 -7.05 26.03
CA GLY A 100 -33.28 -6.59 27.37
C GLY A 100 -32.25 -6.90 28.46
N VAL A 101 -31.07 -7.41 28.10
CA VAL A 101 -29.98 -7.71 29.03
C VAL A 101 -29.02 -6.53 29.10
N THR A 102 -28.78 -6.00 30.30
CA THR A 102 -27.84 -4.88 30.49
C THR A 102 -26.41 -5.30 30.11
N PRO A 103 -25.74 -4.66 29.13
CA PRO A 103 -24.41 -5.07 28.68
C PRO A 103 -23.31 -4.88 29.72
N VAL A 104 -23.37 -3.82 30.52
CA VAL A 104 -22.39 -3.57 31.59
C VAL A 104 -23.10 -3.04 32.84
N THR A 105 -22.73 -3.56 34.01
CA THR A 105 -23.16 -3.03 35.31
C THR A 105 -21.94 -2.74 36.17
N VAL A 106 -21.78 -1.49 36.60
CA VAL A 106 -20.66 -1.02 37.44
C VAL A 106 -21.09 -1.00 38.91
N ASN A 107 -21.03 -2.18 39.53
CA ASN A 107 -21.40 -2.39 40.94
C ASN A 107 -20.25 -2.95 41.81
N SER A 108 -19.01 -2.55 41.50
CA SER A 108 -17.80 -2.82 42.31
C SER A 108 -17.61 -4.28 42.77
N PRO A 109 -17.04 -5.16 41.90
CA PRO A 109 -16.45 -4.87 40.59
C PRO A 109 -17.47 -4.84 39.43
N PRO A 110 -17.10 -4.29 38.25
CA PRO A 110 -17.95 -4.32 37.07
C PRO A 110 -18.28 -5.74 36.58
N THR A 111 -19.48 -5.90 36.02
CA THR A 111 -19.91 -7.11 35.29
C THR A 111 -20.27 -6.77 33.85
N VAL A 112 -20.02 -7.68 32.92
CA VAL A 112 -20.20 -7.48 31.48
C VAL A 112 -20.93 -8.65 30.85
N ASN A 113 -22.05 -8.38 30.18
CA ASN A 113 -22.80 -9.35 29.41
C ASN A 113 -22.53 -9.16 27.91
N PHE A 114 -22.25 -10.26 27.21
CA PHE A 114 -21.98 -10.25 25.77
C PHE A 114 -22.35 -11.60 25.14
N THR A 115 -22.69 -11.60 23.86
CA THR A 115 -22.83 -12.83 23.06
C THR A 115 -21.71 -12.93 22.03
N VAL A 116 -21.44 -14.14 21.55
CA VAL A 116 -20.52 -14.39 20.45
C VAL A 116 -21.29 -15.17 19.39
N ILE A 117 -21.31 -14.64 18.17
CA ILE A 117 -22.08 -15.16 17.05
C ILE A 117 -21.09 -15.48 15.92
N SER A 118 -21.19 -16.69 15.38
CA SER A 118 -20.41 -17.18 14.25
C SER A 118 -21.29 -18.08 13.40
N ASP A 119 -21.24 -17.92 12.08
CA ASP A 119 -21.87 -18.86 11.13
C ASP A 119 -23.39 -19.07 11.39
N GLY A 120 -24.10 -18.02 11.79
CA GLY A 120 -25.55 -18.08 12.04
C GLY A 120 -25.95 -18.60 13.43
N ALA A 121 -25.01 -18.85 14.33
CA ALA A 121 -25.27 -19.45 15.64
C ALA A 121 -24.47 -18.79 16.79
N VAL A 122 -24.96 -18.96 18.02
CA VAL A 122 -24.23 -18.56 19.24
C VAL A 122 -23.08 -19.53 19.52
N VAL A 123 -21.88 -18.99 19.71
CA VAL A 123 -20.69 -19.76 20.09
C VAL A 123 -20.75 -20.12 21.58
N LYS A 124 -20.74 -21.41 21.87
CA LYS A 124 -20.77 -21.98 23.23
C LYS A 124 -19.39 -22.50 23.66
N GLY A 125 -19.24 -22.79 24.95
CA GLY A 125 -18.05 -23.45 25.49
C GLY A 125 -16.80 -22.56 25.62
N LEU A 126 -16.96 -21.23 25.57
CA LEU A 126 -15.84 -20.33 25.85
C LEU A 126 -15.44 -20.40 27.33
N THR A 127 -14.14 -20.33 27.57
CA THR A 127 -13.54 -20.25 28.91
C THR A 127 -12.74 -18.95 29.04
N THR A 128 -12.22 -18.65 30.22
CA THR A 128 -11.35 -17.47 30.41
C THR A 128 -10.05 -17.53 29.62
N SER A 129 -9.68 -18.69 29.06
CA SER A 129 -8.57 -18.78 28.10
C SER A 129 -8.88 -18.11 26.77
N ASN A 130 -10.16 -18.03 26.38
CA ASN A 130 -10.62 -17.45 25.12
C ASN A 130 -10.76 -15.92 25.15
N VAL A 131 -10.84 -15.32 26.34
CA VAL A 131 -11.21 -13.90 26.51
C VAL A 131 -10.28 -13.15 27.46
N SER A 132 -9.90 -11.92 27.12
CA SER A 132 -9.27 -10.97 28.06
C SER A 132 -10.01 -9.63 28.00
N PHE A 133 -10.38 -9.06 29.14
CA PHE A 133 -11.14 -7.83 29.21
C PHE A 133 -10.28 -6.63 29.59
N ILE A 134 -10.63 -5.46 29.05
CA ILE A 134 -10.06 -4.17 29.44
C ILE A 134 -11.17 -3.12 29.48
N ILE A 135 -11.04 -2.15 30.38
CA ILE A 135 -11.96 -1.04 30.52
C ILE A 135 -11.19 0.27 30.73
N ALA A 136 -11.63 1.33 30.07
CA ALA A 136 -11.07 2.67 30.16
C ALA A 136 -12.19 3.73 30.18
N LYS A 137 -11.87 4.93 30.65
CA LYS A 137 -12.72 6.12 30.44
C LYS A 137 -12.11 7.07 29.41
N LEU A 138 -12.95 7.83 28.73
CA LEU A 138 -12.57 8.92 27.87
C LEU A 138 -12.56 10.21 28.70
N VAL A 139 -11.38 10.79 28.84
CA VAL A 139 -11.18 12.08 29.51
C VAL A 139 -11.24 13.18 28.44
N PRO A 140 -12.17 14.16 28.57
CA PRO A 140 -12.22 15.29 27.67
C PRO A 140 -10.90 16.06 27.65
N GLY A 141 -10.49 16.46 26.45
CA GLY A 141 -9.31 17.30 26.28
C GLY A 141 -9.49 18.69 26.88
N THR A 142 -8.47 19.19 27.59
CA THR A 142 -8.43 20.57 28.11
C THR A 142 -7.15 21.26 27.65
N ASN A 143 -7.14 22.60 27.61
CA ASN A 143 -5.97 23.39 27.21
C ASN A 143 -5.38 22.97 25.84
N GLY A 144 -6.25 22.79 24.84
CA GLY A 144 -5.91 22.35 23.49
C GLY A 144 -5.54 20.88 23.34
N ASN A 145 -5.50 20.10 24.43
CA ASN A 145 -5.30 18.66 24.33
C ASN A 145 -6.49 17.99 23.60
N PRO A 146 -6.24 16.94 22.80
CA PRO A 146 -7.31 16.06 22.34
C PRO A 146 -7.86 15.24 23.51
N ASP A 147 -9.09 14.73 23.36
CA ASP A 147 -9.65 13.74 24.29
C ASP A 147 -8.72 12.51 24.41
N GLN A 148 -8.63 11.91 25.59
CA GLN A 148 -7.69 10.82 25.85
C GLN A 148 -8.39 9.65 26.52
N TRP A 149 -8.17 8.44 26.02
CA TRP A 149 -8.51 7.24 26.76
C TRP A 149 -7.59 7.13 27.98
N GLN A 150 -8.14 6.69 29.10
CA GLN A 150 -7.39 6.40 30.32
C GLN A 150 -7.83 5.04 30.86
N SER A 151 -6.95 4.05 30.75
CA SER A 151 -7.21 2.71 31.28
C SER A 151 -7.37 2.73 32.79
N TYR A 152 -8.27 1.91 33.33
CA TYR A 152 -8.33 1.67 34.77
C TYR A 152 -7.32 0.62 35.22
N ILE A 153 -6.82 -0.23 34.31
CA ILE A 153 -6.03 -1.41 34.68
C ILE A 153 -4.60 -1.23 34.18
N TRP A 154 -3.65 -1.37 35.09
CA TRP A 154 -2.23 -1.09 34.87
C TRP A 154 -1.34 -2.18 35.47
N ARG A 155 -0.17 -2.36 34.87
CA ARG A 155 0.96 -3.10 35.44
C ARG A 155 2.19 -2.19 35.52
N THR A 156 3.15 -2.55 36.35
CA THR A 156 4.49 -1.97 36.31
C THR A 156 5.37 -2.89 35.48
N GLU A 157 5.96 -2.36 34.42
CA GLU A 157 7.12 -2.97 33.77
C GLU A 157 8.36 -2.59 34.57
N THR A 158 9.15 -3.58 34.97
CA THR A 158 10.50 -3.38 35.51
C THR A 158 11.49 -3.69 34.40
N ALA A 159 12.37 -2.74 34.11
CA ALA A 159 13.36 -2.92 33.05
C ALA A 159 14.36 -4.04 33.40
N THR A 160 14.82 -4.74 32.38
CA THR A 160 15.80 -5.83 32.54
C THR A 160 17.21 -5.29 32.33
N ALA A 161 18.14 -5.58 33.24
CA ALA A 161 19.54 -5.21 33.05
C ALA A 161 20.11 -5.81 31.75
N GLY A 162 20.88 -5.03 30.99
CA GLY A 162 21.41 -5.46 29.68
C GLY A 162 20.45 -5.23 28.50
N VAL A 163 19.25 -4.70 28.73
CA VAL A 163 18.21 -4.50 27.71
C VAL A 163 17.95 -3.02 27.49
N GLY A 164 18.03 -2.56 26.24
CA GLY A 164 17.78 -1.17 25.86
C GLY A 164 18.85 -0.64 24.90
N PRO A 165 18.80 0.65 24.53
CA PRO A 165 19.81 1.28 23.69
C PRO A 165 21.22 1.10 24.28
N GLY A 166 22.14 0.54 23.49
CA GLY A 166 23.49 0.23 23.97
C GLY A 166 23.55 -0.79 25.12
N GLY A 167 22.50 -1.61 25.31
CA GLY A 167 22.40 -2.57 26.41
C GLY A 167 21.99 -1.96 27.75
N THR A 168 21.54 -0.70 27.77
CA THR A 168 21.12 -0.02 28.99
C THR A 168 19.66 0.42 28.90
N PRO A 169 18.81 0.09 29.89
CA PRO A 169 17.45 0.61 29.92
C PRO A 169 17.41 2.13 30.04
N ALA A 170 16.49 2.76 29.33
CA ALA A 170 16.26 4.20 29.46
C ALA A 170 15.63 4.59 30.80
N LEU A 171 14.79 3.71 31.38
CA LEU A 171 14.11 3.89 32.65
C LEU A 171 14.21 2.62 33.49
N ALA A 172 14.23 2.75 34.83
CA ALA A 172 14.22 1.60 35.74
C ALA A 172 12.87 0.84 35.71
N SER A 173 11.78 1.57 35.51
CA SER A 173 10.43 1.00 35.39
C SER A 173 9.49 1.97 34.69
N ALA A 174 8.39 1.46 34.15
CA ALA A 174 7.31 2.25 33.56
C ALA A 174 5.95 1.63 33.89
N LYS A 175 4.91 2.47 33.96
CA LYS A 175 3.52 2.01 34.08
C LYS A 175 2.97 1.75 32.70
N GLN A 176 2.30 0.61 32.53
CA GLN A 176 1.69 0.23 31.26
C GLN A 176 0.26 -0.27 31.49
N PRO A 177 -0.74 0.21 30.72
CA PRO A 177 -2.07 -0.35 30.76
C PRO A 177 -2.05 -1.85 30.43
N THR A 178 -2.99 -2.60 31.01
CA THR A 178 -3.10 -4.04 30.77
C THR A 178 -4.56 -4.51 30.89
N THR A 179 -4.79 -5.81 30.69
CA THR A 179 -6.11 -6.44 30.84
C THR A 179 -6.37 -6.83 32.29
N ASP A 180 -7.64 -7.03 32.62
CA ASP A 180 -8.05 -7.57 33.91
C ASP A 180 -7.36 -8.91 34.21
N THR A 181 -7.07 -9.14 35.50
CA THR A 181 -6.42 -10.38 35.93
C THR A 181 -7.40 -11.53 35.83
N LYS A 182 -6.99 -12.62 35.16
CA LYS A 182 -7.85 -13.77 34.90
C LYS A 182 -7.91 -14.73 36.08
N THR A 183 -9.11 -15.17 36.44
CA THR A 183 -9.39 -16.31 37.31
C THR A 183 -10.45 -17.21 36.66
N ALA A 184 -10.52 -18.50 37.03
CA ALA A 184 -11.37 -19.47 36.34
C ALA A 184 -12.89 -19.17 36.43
N THR A 185 -13.32 -18.45 37.47
CA THR A 185 -14.74 -18.25 37.80
C THR A 185 -15.32 -16.95 37.23
N GLN A 186 -14.54 -16.15 36.51
CA GLN A 186 -14.99 -14.85 36.04
C GLN A 186 -15.96 -14.94 34.86
N LEU A 187 -15.95 -16.01 34.08
CA LEU A 187 -16.79 -16.16 32.89
C LEU A 187 -17.84 -17.25 33.10
N VAL A 188 -19.10 -16.87 33.02
CA VAL A 188 -20.25 -17.77 33.16
C VAL A 188 -21.09 -17.71 31.89
N TYR A 189 -21.45 -18.88 31.34
CA TYR A 189 -22.41 -18.96 30.25
C TYR A 189 -23.84 -18.99 30.80
N ASN A 190 -24.72 -18.21 30.21
CA ASN A 190 -26.15 -18.19 30.51
C ASN A 190 -26.90 -18.87 29.36
N ASP A 191 -27.83 -19.77 29.67
CA ASP A 191 -28.58 -20.56 28.68
C ASP A 191 -29.47 -19.72 27.75
N ALA A 192 -29.68 -18.45 28.09
CA ALA A 192 -30.29 -17.47 27.20
C ALA A 192 -29.39 -17.06 26.00
N GLY A 193 -28.16 -17.58 25.89
CA GLY A 193 -27.30 -17.37 24.72
C GLY A 193 -26.25 -16.28 24.86
N TYR A 194 -25.85 -15.94 26.09
CA TYR A 194 -24.82 -14.91 26.36
C TYR A 194 -23.92 -15.31 27.53
N TYR A 195 -22.77 -14.67 27.64
CA TYR A 195 -21.83 -14.84 28.73
C TYR A 195 -21.84 -13.62 29.66
N THR A 196 -21.62 -13.86 30.94
CA THR A 196 -21.33 -12.82 31.94
C THR A 196 -19.87 -12.92 32.36
N TYR A 197 -19.14 -11.83 32.27
CA TYR A 197 -17.79 -11.66 32.81
C TYR A 197 -17.79 -10.75 34.03
N THR A 198 -17.19 -11.18 35.14
CA THR A 198 -17.01 -10.35 36.35
C THR A 198 -15.54 -9.94 36.50
N PHE A 199 -15.27 -8.63 36.55
CA PHE A 199 -13.91 -8.10 36.70
C PHE A 199 -13.30 -8.46 38.07
N SER A 200 -12.00 -8.67 38.11
CA SER A 200 -11.23 -8.71 39.35
C SER A 200 -10.90 -7.29 39.85
N THR A 201 -10.56 -6.38 38.93
CA THR A 201 -10.33 -4.98 39.25
C THR A 201 -11.65 -4.25 39.55
N ASP A 202 -11.75 -3.66 40.73
CA ASP A 202 -12.80 -2.70 41.06
C ASP A 202 -12.40 -1.30 40.60
N ILE A 203 -13.06 -0.81 39.55
CA ILE A 203 -12.73 0.48 38.94
C ILE A 203 -13.11 1.69 39.81
N LYS A 204 -13.95 1.51 40.84
CA LYS A 204 -14.30 2.60 41.77
C LYS A 204 -13.24 2.81 42.86
N ASP A 205 -12.30 1.87 43.02
CA ASP A 205 -11.24 1.93 44.00
C ASP A 205 -9.95 2.47 43.37
N PRO A 206 -9.56 3.75 43.60
CA PRO A 206 -8.39 4.35 42.97
C PRO A 206 -7.07 3.67 43.35
N THR A 207 -7.03 2.92 44.45
CA THR A 207 -5.84 2.16 44.86
C THR A 207 -5.60 0.95 43.96
N LYS A 208 -6.66 0.44 43.32
CA LYS A 208 -6.63 -0.66 42.35
C LYS A 208 -6.48 -0.19 40.91
N THR A 209 -6.61 1.11 40.65
CA THR A 209 -6.59 1.68 39.29
C THR A 209 -5.41 2.59 39.02
N ASN A 210 -4.34 2.49 39.83
CA ASN A 210 -3.17 3.36 39.72
C ASN A 210 -3.54 4.86 39.80
N GLY A 211 -4.50 5.20 40.67
CA GLY A 211 -4.98 6.56 40.89
C GLY A 211 -6.03 7.06 39.90
N VAL A 212 -6.47 6.24 38.93
CA VAL A 212 -7.49 6.64 37.97
C VAL A 212 -8.87 6.67 38.63
N VAL A 213 -9.43 7.87 38.79
CA VAL A 213 -10.72 8.08 39.43
C VAL A 213 -11.86 7.71 38.48
N TYR A 214 -12.82 6.93 38.98
CA TYR A 214 -14.05 6.61 38.27
C TYR A 214 -15.03 7.80 38.24
N GLU A 215 -15.51 8.14 37.04
CA GLU A 215 -16.46 9.23 36.81
C GLU A 215 -17.65 8.69 35.98
N PRO A 216 -18.84 8.48 36.56
CA PRO A 216 -19.95 7.78 35.88
C PRO A 216 -20.51 8.52 34.66
N THR A 217 -20.33 9.85 34.60
CA THR A 217 -20.79 10.71 33.51
C THR A 217 -19.83 10.75 32.32
N ALA A 218 -18.58 10.30 32.50
CA ALA A 218 -17.65 10.12 31.41
C ALA A 218 -18.09 8.96 30.52
N THR A 219 -17.64 8.96 29.26
CA THR A 219 -17.81 7.79 28.40
C THR A 219 -16.76 6.75 28.76
N HIS A 220 -17.16 5.50 28.94
CA HIS A 220 -16.31 4.35 29.15
C HIS A 220 -16.34 3.46 27.92
N ARG A 221 -15.23 2.75 27.70
CA ARG A 221 -15.17 1.64 26.74
C ARG A 221 -14.77 0.38 27.46
N VAL A 222 -15.55 -0.68 27.28
CA VAL A 222 -15.10 -2.05 27.53
C VAL A 222 -14.76 -2.73 26.21
N ALA A 223 -13.70 -3.52 26.18
CA ALA A 223 -13.35 -4.33 25.02
C ALA A 223 -12.81 -5.71 25.41
N ILE A 224 -12.95 -6.66 24.50
CA ILE A 224 -12.62 -8.07 24.69
C ILE A 224 -11.54 -8.45 23.69
N GLN A 225 -10.41 -8.98 24.12
CA GLN A 225 -9.56 -9.80 23.25
C GLN A 225 -10.18 -11.20 23.19
N LEU A 226 -10.85 -11.54 22.09
CA LEU A 226 -11.64 -12.75 21.95
C LEU A 226 -11.03 -13.68 20.89
N SER A 227 -10.97 -14.97 21.21
CA SER A 227 -10.67 -16.02 20.23
C SER A 227 -11.60 -17.23 20.37
N TYR A 228 -12.14 -17.68 19.25
CA TYR A 228 -13.03 -18.84 19.16
C TYR A 228 -12.78 -19.63 17.88
N THR A 229 -13.39 -20.81 17.77
CA THR A 229 -13.34 -21.64 16.56
C THR A 229 -14.65 -21.54 15.81
N ASN A 230 -14.60 -21.19 14.52
CA ASN A 230 -15.79 -21.11 13.66
C ASN A 230 -16.22 -22.51 13.18
N ALA A 231 -17.34 -22.60 12.43
CA ALA A 231 -17.86 -23.86 11.91
C ALA A 231 -16.90 -24.58 10.94
N ALA A 232 -15.98 -23.84 10.32
CA ALA A 232 -14.93 -24.40 9.46
C ALA A 232 -13.71 -24.93 10.24
N GLY A 233 -13.71 -24.87 11.58
CA GLY A 233 -12.59 -25.30 12.41
C GLY A 233 -11.44 -24.27 12.50
N GLU A 234 -11.67 -23.04 12.07
CA GLU A 234 -10.67 -21.98 12.04
C GLU A 234 -10.69 -21.15 13.31
N THR A 235 -9.50 -20.83 13.83
CA THR A 235 -9.37 -19.89 14.95
C THR A 235 -9.63 -18.47 14.47
N VAL A 236 -10.76 -17.91 14.88
CA VAL A 236 -11.10 -16.50 14.70
C VAL A 236 -10.55 -15.70 15.88
N ARG A 237 -10.00 -14.52 15.59
CA ARG A 237 -9.51 -13.56 16.58
C ARG A 237 -10.11 -12.20 16.29
N VAL A 238 -10.79 -11.62 17.27
CA VAL A 238 -11.52 -10.36 17.14
C VAL A 238 -11.51 -9.57 18.43
N ASN A 239 -11.77 -8.27 18.34
CA ASN A 239 -11.86 -7.41 19.51
C ASN A 239 -13.20 -6.68 19.67
N PRO A 240 -14.26 -7.38 20.14
CA PRO A 240 -15.52 -6.72 20.42
C PRO A 240 -15.39 -5.58 21.43
N TYR A 241 -16.14 -4.49 21.25
CA TYR A 241 -16.12 -3.35 22.17
C TYR A 241 -17.49 -2.68 22.32
N PHE A 242 -17.66 -1.93 23.42
CA PHE A 242 -18.87 -1.18 23.72
C PHE A 242 -18.55 0.13 24.44
N ASP A 243 -19.12 1.23 23.92
CA ASP A 243 -19.02 2.57 24.48
C ASP A 243 -20.29 2.91 25.27
N PHE A 244 -20.14 3.35 26.52
CA PHE A 244 -21.26 3.60 27.42
C PHE A 244 -20.98 4.69 28.46
N THR A 245 -22.03 5.34 28.96
CA THR A 245 -22.00 6.05 30.24
C THR A 245 -22.71 5.22 31.31
N VAL A 246 -22.70 5.64 32.57
CA VAL A 246 -23.31 4.88 33.67
C VAL A 246 -24.43 5.69 34.33
N ASP A 247 -25.61 5.07 34.47
CA ASP A 247 -26.75 5.68 35.15
C ASP A 247 -26.64 5.61 36.69
N ALA A 248 -27.61 6.20 37.38
CA ALA A 248 -27.65 6.25 38.84
C ALA A 248 -27.76 4.84 39.50
N SER A 249 -28.26 3.84 38.77
CA SER A 249 -28.36 2.45 39.22
C SER A 249 -27.10 1.63 38.93
N GLY A 250 -26.07 2.25 38.35
CA GLY A 250 -24.83 1.58 37.95
C GLY A 250 -24.93 0.83 36.63
N LYS A 251 -26.02 0.97 35.87
CA LYS A 251 -26.21 0.29 34.58
C LYS A 251 -25.67 1.12 33.44
N ALA A 252 -25.14 0.45 32.42
CA ALA A 252 -24.63 1.11 31.24
C ALA A 252 -25.75 1.65 30.34
N VAL A 253 -25.54 2.88 29.87
CA VAL A 253 -26.32 3.55 28.84
C VAL A 253 -25.44 3.68 27.60
N ALA A 254 -25.87 3.10 26.48
CA ALA A 254 -25.06 3.10 25.25
C ALA A 254 -24.80 4.53 24.77
N VAL A 255 -23.55 4.83 24.39
CA VAL A 255 -23.21 6.09 23.75
C VAL A 255 -23.44 5.95 22.25
N THR A 256 -24.50 6.56 21.76
CA THR A 256 -24.87 6.57 20.33
C THR A 256 -24.39 7.84 19.61
N ASP A 257 -24.13 8.91 20.36
CA ASP A 257 -23.58 10.16 19.84
C ASP A 257 -22.07 10.01 19.62
N SER A 258 -21.66 9.95 18.35
CA SER A 258 -20.25 9.81 17.98
C SER A 258 -19.36 10.94 18.50
N SER A 259 -19.91 12.13 18.79
CA SER A 259 -19.14 13.27 19.34
C SER A 259 -18.66 13.02 20.76
N LYS A 260 -19.30 12.08 21.49
CA LYS A 260 -18.93 11.66 22.84
C LYS A 260 -18.01 10.44 22.87
N THR A 261 -17.62 9.93 21.70
CA THR A 261 -16.67 8.82 21.57
C THR A 261 -15.29 9.33 21.11
N ARG A 262 -14.33 8.40 20.93
CA ARG A 262 -13.03 8.70 20.29
C ARG A 262 -12.66 7.62 19.27
N LYS A 263 -13.22 7.73 18.05
CA LYS A 263 -12.99 6.87 16.88
C LYS A 263 -12.34 7.67 15.73
N VAL A 264 -11.03 7.86 15.83
CA VAL A 264 -10.25 8.67 14.88
C VAL A 264 -9.81 7.85 13.65
N VAL A 265 -9.46 6.58 13.83
CA VAL A 265 -9.08 5.67 12.74
C VAL A 265 -9.82 4.35 12.90
N ASP A 266 -10.15 3.73 11.78
CA ASP A 266 -10.74 2.38 11.72
C ASP A 266 -9.70 1.38 11.20
N VAL A 267 -9.73 0.13 11.66
CA VAL A 267 -8.74 -0.87 11.24
C VAL A 267 -8.78 -1.14 9.72
N SER A 268 -9.92 -0.92 9.06
CA SER A 268 -10.03 -1.10 7.61
C SER A 268 -9.07 -0.20 6.83
N THR A 269 -8.76 1.01 7.30
CA THR A 269 -7.77 1.89 6.64
C THR A 269 -6.35 1.35 6.79
N CYS A 270 -6.03 0.75 7.94
CA CYS A 270 -4.74 0.05 8.16
C CYS A 270 -4.61 -1.19 7.25
N ASN A 271 -5.70 -1.96 7.12
CA ASN A 271 -5.72 -3.22 6.38
C ASN A 271 -5.66 -3.05 4.85
N GLN A 272 -5.83 -1.82 4.33
CA GLN A 272 -5.46 -1.49 2.94
C GLN A 272 -3.98 -1.83 2.66
N CYS A 273 -3.13 -1.68 3.69
CA CYS A 273 -1.71 -2.01 3.63
C CYS A 273 -1.34 -3.27 4.39
N HIS A 274 -2.05 -3.67 5.45
CA HIS A 274 -1.64 -4.74 6.36
C HIS A 274 -2.38 -6.08 6.20
N GLU A 275 -3.32 -6.22 5.26
CA GLU A 275 -4.26 -7.35 5.14
C GLU A 275 -5.11 -7.52 6.40
N THR A 276 -4.51 -8.02 7.48
CA THR A 276 -5.05 -8.02 8.83
C THR A 276 -3.96 -7.57 9.79
N LEU A 277 -4.10 -6.37 10.34
CA LEU A 277 -3.27 -5.91 11.43
C LEU A 277 -3.51 -6.80 12.65
N ALA A 278 -2.52 -7.60 13.05
CA ALA A 278 -2.65 -8.56 14.15
C ALA A 278 -1.39 -8.57 15.00
N LEU A 279 -1.44 -7.91 16.16
CA LEU A 279 -0.29 -7.71 17.05
C LEU A 279 -0.41 -8.53 18.34
N HIS A 280 0.70 -8.61 19.08
CA HIS A 280 0.79 -9.29 20.39
C HIS A 280 0.32 -10.76 20.36
N GLY A 281 0.92 -11.55 19.47
CA GLY A 281 0.53 -12.96 19.26
C GLY A 281 -0.72 -13.13 18.39
N GLY A 282 -1.15 -12.06 17.72
CA GLY A 282 -2.22 -12.05 16.72
C GLY A 282 -3.64 -11.88 17.27
N GLY A 283 -3.79 -11.71 18.60
CA GLY A 283 -5.10 -11.54 19.25
C GLY A 283 -5.63 -10.10 19.27
N ARG A 284 -4.81 -9.11 18.95
CA ARG A 284 -5.17 -7.69 18.97
C ARG A 284 -5.21 -7.18 17.54
N VAL A 285 -6.42 -6.99 17.04
CA VAL A 285 -6.74 -6.77 15.64
C VAL A 285 -7.60 -5.54 15.38
N ASP A 286 -8.08 -4.85 16.41
CA ASP A 286 -8.91 -3.65 16.25
C ASP A 286 -8.26 -2.43 16.91
N THR A 287 -8.18 -1.31 16.19
CA THR A 287 -7.67 -0.04 16.72
C THR A 287 -8.46 0.43 17.94
N GLN A 288 -9.76 0.11 18.02
CA GLN A 288 -10.62 0.44 19.15
C GLN A 288 -10.26 -0.33 20.42
N TYR A 289 -9.58 -1.46 20.30
CA TYR A 289 -8.95 -2.19 21.40
C TYR A 289 -7.55 -1.65 21.70
N CYS A 290 -6.75 -1.40 20.67
CA CYS A 290 -5.38 -0.90 20.81
C CYS A 290 -5.29 0.35 21.68
N VAL A 291 -6.20 1.33 21.47
CA VAL A 291 -6.22 2.60 22.22
C VAL A 291 -6.48 2.46 23.72
N LEU A 292 -7.01 1.32 24.17
CA LEU A 292 -7.22 1.06 25.60
C LEU A 292 -5.93 0.68 26.32
N CYS A 293 -4.95 0.17 25.57
CA CYS A 293 -3.60 -0.07 26.08
C CYS A 293 -2.62 1.05 25.70
N HIS A 294 -2.66 1.48 24.44
CA HIS A 294 -1.78 2.49 23.87
C HIS A 294 -2.40 3.88 24.05
N ASN A 295 -2.49 4.32 25.30
CA ASN A 295 -2.98 5.65 25.68
C ASN A 295 -1.95 6.43 26.51
N SER A 296 -2.33 7.64 26.90
CA SER A 296 -1.48 8.62 27.57
C SER A 296 -0.91 8.06 28.88
N GLY A 297 0.39 8.26 29.09
CA GLY A 297 1.11 7.74 30.24
C GLY A 297 1.69 6.32 30.06
N ASN A 298 1.51 5.69 28.90
CA ASN A 298 2.14 4.41 28.56
C ASN A 298 3.54 4.61 27.94
N THR A 299 4.55 3.94 28.49
CA THR A 299 5.95 4.01 28.05
C THR A 299 6.59 2.62 28.13
N ASP A 300 7.50 2.30 27.19
CA ASP A 300 8.42 1.15 27.31
C ASP A 300 9.60 1.57 28.17
N ALA A 301 9.81 0.90 29.31
CA ALA A 301 10.89 1.24 30.23
C ALA A 301 12.28 1.09 29.60
N ASN A 302 12.45 0.11 28.70
CA ASN A 302 13.76 -0.21 28.14
C ASN A 302 14.20 0.81 27.08
N SER A 303 13.29 1.23 26.20
CA SER A 303 13.59 2.29 25.21
C SER A 303 13.35 3.70 25.72
N GLY A 304 12.48 3.88 26.71
CA GLY A 304 11.98 5.19 27.15
C GLY A 304 10.98 5.81 26.17
N ASN A 305 10.62 5.10 25.09
CA ASN A 305 9.67 5.60 24.11
C ASN A 305 8.23 5.49 24.62
N VAL A 306 7.47 6.56 24.36
CA VAL A 306 6.03 6.61 24.63
C VAL A 306 5.30 5.67 23.67
N LEU A 307 4.38 4.89 24.24
CA LEU A 307 3.58 3.88 23.56
C LEU A 307 2.14 4.35 23.31
N ASP A 308 1.80 5.61 23.53
CA ASP A 308 0.51 6.15 23.09
C ASP A 308 0.31 5.93 21.58
N LEU A 309 -0.89 5.48 21.17
CA LEU A 309 -1.13 5.03 19.80
C LEU A 309 -0.84 6.12 18.78
N ARG A 310 -1.11 7.39 19.08
CA ARG A 310 -0.86 8.49 18.13
C ARG A 310 0.63 8.70 17.89
N THR A 311 1.43 8.61 18.95
CA THR A 311 2.88 8.78 18.88
C THR A 311 3.52 7.54 18.24
N MET A 312 3.15 6.35 18.72
CA MET A 312 3.72 5.09 18.27
C MET A 312 3.41 4.84 16.79
N ALA A 313 2.16 4.97 16.37
CA ALA A 313 1.79 4.73 14.98
C ALA A 313 2.51 5.69 14.03
N HIS A 314 2.56 6.99 14.32
CA HIS A 314 3.29 7.93 13.48
C HIS A 314 4.78 7.63 13.44
N LYS A 315 5.44 7.38 14.59
CA LYS A 315 6.88 7.10 14.63
C LYS A 315 7.26 5.81 13.89
N ILE A 316 6.43 4.76 13.95
CA ILE A 316 6.65 3.54 13.15
C ILE A 316 6.63 3.89 11.66
N HIS A 317 5.59 4.57 11.18
CA HIS A 317 5.45 4.87 9.75
C HIS A 317 6.41 5.96 9.25
N ALA A 318 6.88 6.83 10.15
CA ALA A 318 7.90 7.83 9.86
C ALA A 318 9.34 7.31 10.11
N GLY A 319 9.52 6.04 10.52
CA GLY A 319 10.77 5.55 11.10
C GLY A 319 12.01 5.86 10.25
N LYS A 320 11.96 5.54 8.95
CA LYS A 320 13.05 5.87 8.03
C LYS A 320 13.26 7.37 7.85
N PHE A 321 12.19 8.13 7.72
CA PHE A 321 12.26 9.58 7.62
C PHE A 321 12.91 10.20 8.86
N LEU A 322 12.55 9.72 10.06
CA LEU A 322 13.18 10.14 11.31
C LEU A 322 14.67 9.79 11.30
N LYS A 323 15.02 8.54 10.95
CA LYS A 323 16.42 8.11 10.88
C LYS A 323 17.25 8.99 9.95
N GLU A 324 16.75 9.27 8.75
CA GLU A 324 17.44 10.11 7.75
C GLU A 324 17.59 11.57 8.21
N LYS A 325 16.59 12.14 8.89
CA LYS A 325 16.59 13.58 9.25
C LYS A 325 17.24 13.90 10.58
N THR A 326 17.19 12.98 11.53
CA THR A 326 17.55 13.27 12.92
C THR A 326 18.53 12.25 13.49
N GLY A 327 18.77 11.14 12.77
CA GLY A 327 19.54 10.01 13.29
C GLY A 327 18.75 9.12 14.27
N GLU A 328 17.49 9.42 14.54
CA GLU A 328 16.66 8.69 15.52
C GLU A 328 16.43 7.23 15.10
N ASP A 329 16.82 6.29 15.98
CA ASP A 329 16.51 4.86 15.87
C ASP A 329 15.26 4.53 16.69
N TYR A 330 14.07 4.71 16.11
CA TYR A 330 12.83 4.42 16.82
C TYR A 330 12.70 2.92 17.09
N THR A 331 12.89 2.54 18.35
CA THR A 331 13.00 1.15 18.79
C THR A 331 12.15 0.90 20.02
N ILE A 332 11.51 -0.27 20.08
CA ILE A 332 10.72 -0.73 21.23
C ILE A 332 11.22 -2.12 21.62
N TRP A 333 11.42 -2.38 22.91
CA TRP A 333 11.69 -3.73 23.39
C TRP A 333 10.37 -4.40 23.77
N GLY A 334 10.04 -5.45 23.04
CA GLY A 334 8.75 -6.12 23.12
C GLY A 334 8.78 -7.39 23.97
N PHE A 335 7.99 -8.38 23.54
CA PHE A 335 7.87 -9.66 24.23
C PHE A 335 9.24 -10.34 24.39
N SER A 336 9.53 -10.84 25.59
CA SER A 336 10.81 -11.47 25.94
C SER A 336 12.03 -10.59 25.66
N ASN A 337 11.91 -9.26 25.83
CA ASN A 337 12.99 -8.29 25.62
C ASN A 337 13.54 -8.28 24.18
N ALA A 338 12.74 -8.69 23.19
CA ALA A 338 13.14 -8.63 21.79
C ALA A 338 13.16 -7.17 21.30
N LYS A 339 14.28 -6.73 20.71
CA LYS A 339 14.37 -5.42 20.06
C LYS A 339 13.53 -5.42 18.78
N HIS A 340 12.59 -4.48 18.68
CA HIS A 340 11.89 -4.14 17.45
C HIS A 340 12.40 -2.78 16.96
N ASP A 341 13.07 -2.78 15.81
CA ASP A 341 13.63 -1.59 15.19
C ASP A 341 12.74 -1.14 14.02
N TYR A 342 12.31 0.11 14.03
CA TYR A 342 11.48 0.69 13.00
C TYR A 342 12.23 1.72 12.15
N ALA A 343 13.54 1.92 12.36
CA ALA A 343 14.34 2.89 11.63
C ALA A 343 14.42 2.61 10.10
N GLU A 344 14.17 1.37 9.67
CA GLU A 344 14.13 0.99 8.25
C GLU A 344 12.72 1.07 7.64
N VAL A 345 11.69 1.36 8.44
CA VAL A 345 10.31 1.41 7.94
C VAL A 345 10.10 2.65 7.08
N GLY A 346 10.01 2.43 5.77
CA GLY A 346 9.58 3.42 4.78
C GLY A 346 8.08 3.32 4.51
N PHE A 347 7.34 4.42 4.68
CA PHE A 347 5.93 4.48 4.31
C PHE A 347 5.77 4.34 2.79
N PRO A 348 4.89 3.47 2.26
CA PRO A 348 4.81 3.19 0.82
C PRO A 348 4.17 4.29 -0.03
N ALA A 349 3.52 5.27 0.61
CA ALA A 349 2.98 6.47 -0.01
C ALA A 349 3.71 7.73 0.50
N ASN A 350 3.34 8.91 0.00
CA ASN A 350 3.86 10.15 0.59
C ASN A 350 3.44 10.25 2.06
N LEU A 351 4.39 10.46 2.98
CA LEU A 351 4.11 10.53 4.42
C LEU A 351 3.13 11.66 4.81
N ARG A 352 3.00 12.70 3.96
CA ARG A 352 2.01 13.78 4.12
C ARG A 352 0.58 13.35 3.78
N ASN A 353 0.36 12.15 3.22
CA ASN A 353 -0.96 11.67 2.85
C ASN A 353 -1.73 11.14 4.06
N CYS A 354 -2.16 12.06 4.93
CA CYS A 354 -2.86 11.75 6.17
C CYS A 354 -4.12 10.89 5.94
N ALA A 355 -4.81 11.12 4.81
CA ALA A 355 -6.03 10.42 4.43
C ALA A 355 -5.87 8.90 4.24
N LYS A 356 -4.63 8.39 4.13
CA LYS A 356 -4.37 6.94 4.12
C LYS A 356 -4.79 6.24 5.40
N CYS A 357 -4.72 6.93 6.54
CA CYS A 357 -5.20 6.40 7.83
C CYS A 357 -6.41 7.19 8.34
N HIS A 358 -6.42 8.50 8.13
CA HIS A 358 -7.43 9.43 8.61
C HIS A 358 -8.51 9.70 7.57
N ASP A 359 -9.52 8.83 7.53
CA ASP A 359 -10.60 8.92 6.54
C ASP A 359 -11.96 9.12 7.21
N SER A 360 -12.52 10.32 7.21
CA SER A 360 -13.88 10.55 7.76
C SER A 360 -15.02 10.11 6.82
N THR A 361 -14.71 9.65 5.61
CA THR A 361 -15.68 9.46 4.54
C THR A 361 -16.19 8.02 4.41
N THR A 362 -15.39 7.03 4.85
CA THR A 362 -15.78 5.62 4.77
C THR A 362 -16.93 5.30 5.71
N LYS A 363 -17.91 4.56 5.18
CA LYS A 363 -19.12 4.12 5.86
C LYS A 363 -19.24 2.60 5.83
N ASN A 364 -19.88 2.01 6.83
CA ASN A 364 -20.29 0.62 6.79
C ASN A 364 -21.47 0.41 5.82
N ALA A 365 -21.88 -0.86 5.63
CA ALA A 365 -23.01 -1.22 4.77
C ALA A 365 -24.35 -0.56 5.17
N ALA A 366 -24.49 -0.14 6.43
CA ALA A 366 -25.65 0.59 6.93
C ALA A 366 -25.55 2.11 6.74
N GLY A 367 -24.48 2.61 6.12
CA GLY A 367 -24.28 4.04 5.86
C GLY A 367 -23.71 4.84 7.04
N ASN A 368 -23.37 4.19 8.15
CA ASN A 368 -22.77 4.84 9.33
C ASN A 368 -21.26 5.04 9.11
N PRO A 369 -20.69 6.22 9.43
CA PRO A 369 -19.24 6.43 9.36
C PRO A 369 -18.48 5.44 10.25
N LEU A 370 -17.43 4.82 9.72
CA LEU A 370 -16.59 3.89 10.50
C LEU A 370 -15.77 4.62 11.57
N ASN A 371 -15.25 5.79 11.22
CA ASN A 371 -14.42 6.65 12.04
C ASN A 371 -14.91 8.11 11.91
N PRO A 372 -16.04 8.46 12.56
CA PRO A 372 -16.68 9.77 12.45
C PRO A 372 -15.80 10.95 12.90
N GLN A 373 -14.71 10.68 13.62
CA GLN A 373 -13.73 11.67 14.04
C GLN A 373 -12.44 11.61 13.21
N GLY A 374 -12.51 11.01 12.01
CA GLY A 374 -11.41 10.87 11.05
C GLY A 374 -10.65 12.17 10.83
N ASP A 375 -11.36 13.29 10.69
CA ASP A 375 -10.80 14.61 10.39
C ASP A 375 -10.24 15.38 11.60
N LYS A 376 -10.17 14.78 12.79
CA LYS A 376 -9.56 15.43 13.96
C LYS A 376 -8.08 15.80 13.74
N TRP A 377 -7.38 15.12 12.82
CA TRP A 377 -6.00 15.49 12.44
C TRP A 377 -5.89 16.91 11.85
N LYS A 378 -6.97 17.42 11.24
CA LYS A 378 -7.02 18.76 10.63
C LYS A 378 -7.20 19.87 11.67
N THR A 379 -7.81 19.54 12.80
CA THR A 379 -8.41 20.53 13.72
C THR A 379 -7.84 20.49 15.13
N THR A 380 -7.18 19.39 15.53
CA THR A 380 -6.75 19.15 16.91
C THR A 380 -5.23 18.88 16.98
N PRO A 381 -4.38 19.89 16.74
CA PRO A 381 -2.93 19.73 16.83
C PRO A 381 -2.51 19.42 18.28
N SER A 382 -1.51 18.54 18.44
CA SER A 382 -0.93 18.23 19.75
C SER A 382 0.54 17.88 19.61
N LYS A 383 1.38 18.27 20.57
CA LYS A 383 2.81 17.95 20.56
C LYS A 383 3.08 16.46 20.48
N GLU A 384 2.23 15.65 21.10
CA GLU A 384 2.38 14.19 21.09
C GLU A 384 2.08 13.56 19.71
N ALA A 385 1.34 14.24 18.84
CA ALA A 385 1.07 13.81 17.48
C ALA A 385 1.94 14.52 16.42
N CYS A 386 2.26 15.81 16.60
CA CYS A 386 3.07 16.56 15.63
C CYS A 386 4.55 16.18 15.73
N LEU A 387 5.07 16.01 16.95
CA LEU A 387 6.49 15.78 17.20
C LEU A 387 6.92 14.31 17.00
N SER A 388 6.00 13.45 16.58
CA SER A 388 6.32 12.10 16.11
C SER A 388 6.93 12.09 14.71
N CYS A 389 6.73 13.15 13.92
CA CYS A 389 7.36 13.32 12.60
C CYS A 389 8.23 14.58 12.57
N HIS A 390 7.80 15.66 13.21
CA HIS A 390 8.56 16.91 13.33
C HIS A 390 9.47 16.86 14.55
N ALA A 391 10.71 16.41 14.36
CA ALA A 391 11.66 16.31 15.46
C ALA A 391 11.86 17.65 16.19
N SER A 392 11.89 17.59 17.52
CA SER A 392 11.95 18.75 18.40
C SER A 392 13.26 18.90 19.16
N ALA A 393 14.26 18.06 18.84
CA ALA A 393 15.58 18.12 19.46
C ALA A 393 16.26 19.49 19.18
N ALA A 394 17.20 19.87 20.05
CA ALA A 394 17.98 21.10 19.85
C ALA A 394 18.65 21.09 18.47
N GLY A 395 18.58 22.21 17.75
CA GLY A 395 19.10 22.34 16.38
C GLY A 395 18.16 21.87 15.26
N SER A 396 17.03 21.21 15.58
CA SER A 396 15.99 20.93 14.59
C SER A 396 15.28 22.21 14.13
N THR A 397 14.75 22.21 12.89
CA THR A 397 13.96 23.34 12.36
C THR A 397 12.78 23.70 13.27
N TRP A 398 12.10 22.69 13.83
CA TRP A 398 11.01 22.92 14.77
C TRP A 398 11.49 23.68 16.01
N ASN A 399 12.60 23.25 16.61
CA ASN A 399 13.16 23.86 17.82
C ASN A 399 13.61 25.31 17.55
N THR A 400 14.30 25.54 16.44
CA THR A 400 14.71 26.89 16.02
C THR A 400 13.52 27.84 15.92
N ILE A 401 12.44 27.42 15.25
CA ILE A 401 11.27 28.30 15.06
C ILE A 401 10.52 28.52 16.38
N HIS A 402 10.16 27.45 17.09
CA HIS A 402 9.19 27.54 18.21
C HIS A 402 9.85 27.96 19.53
N VAL A 403 11.07 27.50 19.79
CA VAL A 403 11.79 27.74 21.05
C VAL A 403 12.73 28.92 20.91
N THR A 404 13.55 28.98 19.86
CA THR A 404 14.56 30.04 19.71
C THR A 404 13.98 31.34 19.17
N SER A 405 13.25 31.29 18.06
CA SER A 405 12.74 32.49 17.38
C SER A 405 11.48 33.04 18.03
N LEU A 406 10.45 32.20 18.20
CA LEU A 406 9.15 32.62 18.74
C LEU A 406 9.08 32.61 20.27
N LYS A 407 10.03 31.95 20.95
CA LYS A 407 10.12 31.87 22.42
C LYS A 407 8.81 31.45 23.10
N LEU A 408 8.07 30.52 22.49
CA LEU A 408 6.78 30.05 23.01
C LEU A 408 6.92 29.21 24.29
N GLY A 409 8.14 28.75 24.60
CA GLY A 409 8.50 28.02 25.80
C GLY A 409 9.96 27.56 25.74
N ALA A 410 10.51 27.11 26.87
CA ALA A 410 11.92 26.69 26.96
C ALA A 410 12.21 25.35 26.23
N SER A 411 11.18 24.55 25.95
CA SER A 411 11.28 23.29 25.22
C SER A 411 9.91 22.88 24.68
N ALA A 412 9.85 21.84 23.83
CA ALA A 412 8.59 21.24 23.41
C ALA A 412 7.66 20.84 24.55
N SER A 413 8.23 20.31 25.65
CA SER A 413 7.44 19.90 26.82
C SER A 413 6.76 21.09 27.51
N ALA A 414 7.43 22.26 27.51
CA ALA A 414 6.95 23.49 28.16
C ALA A 414 5.89 24.26 27.35
N ILE A 415 5.69 23.91 26.07
CA ILE A 415 4.66 24.52 25.23
C ILE A 415 3.34 23.75 25.42
N SER A 416 2.25 24.51 25.62
CA SER A 416 0.91 23.94 25.76
C SER A 416 0.30 23.61 24.39
N ASN A 417 -0.59 22.62 24.35
CA ASN A 417 -1.31 22.30 23.11
C ASN A 417 -2.32 23.39 22.71
N ALA A 418 -2.77 24.25 23.63
CA ALA A 418 -3.54 25.45 23.31
C ALA A 418 -2.72 26.42 22.45
N SER A 419 -1.47 26.67 22.81
CA SER A 419 -0.55 27.47 22.01
C SER A 419 -0.35 26.88 20.60
N CYS A 420 -0.35 25.55 20.47
CA CYS A 420 -0.34 24.90 19.16
C CYS A 420 -1.63 25.18 18.38
N ALA A 421 -2.79 25.06 19.03
CA ALA A 421 -4.10 25.29 18.41
C ALA A 421 -4.31 26.74 17.96
N ASP A 422 -3.69 27.71 18.64
CA ASP A 422 -3.79 29.13 18.28
C ASP A 422 -3.24 29.44 16.88
N CYS A 423 -2.21 28.70 16.44
CA CYS A 423 -1.54 28.87 15.15
C CYS A 423 -1.82 27.73 14.15
N HIS A 424 -2.03 26.49 14.62
CA HIS A 424 -2.19 25.29 13.79
C HIS A 424 -3.57 24.63 13.91
N GLY A 425 -4.50 25.23 14.66
CA GLY A 425 -5.86 24.72 14.82
C GLY A 425 -6.74 24.90 13.57
N ALA A 426 -8.01 24.49 13.70
CA ALA A 426 -8.98 24.59 12.61
C ALA A 426 -9.08 26.02 12.04
N GLY A 427 -9.06 26.14 10.70
CA GLY A 427 -9.20 27.43 10.01
C GLY A 427 -7.98 28.36 10.12
N LYS A 428 -6.89 27.94 10.77
CA LYS A 428 -5.63 28.69 10.84
C LYS A 428 -4.77 28.44 9.61
N THR A 429 -3.97 29.43 9.21
CA THR A 429 -3.10 29.44 8.03
C THR A 429 -2.09 28.29 7.96
N TRP A 430 -1.64 27.75 9.10
CA TRP A 430 -0.66 26.67 9.14
C TRP A 430 -1.23 25.37 9.72
N ASN A 431 -2.54 25.16 9.57
CA ASN A 431 -3.15 23.92 10.01
C ASN A 431 -2.63 22.72 9.21
N ALA A 432 -2.78 21.52 9.78
CA ALA A 432 -2.25 20.29 9.20
C ALA A 432 -2.79 20.00 7.79
N GLU A 433 -4.05 20.31 7.51
CA GLU A 433 -4.67 20.08 6.20
C GLU A 433 -4.01 20.92 5.10
N GLN A 434 -3.65 22.17 5.42
CA GLN A 434 -3.00 23.07 4.48
C GLN A 434 -1.54 22.69 4.25
N VAL A 435 -0.74 22.51 5.31
CA VAL A 435 0.71 22.30 5.19
C VAL A 435 1.09 20.90 4.67
N HIS A 436 0.24 19.89 4.91
CA HIS A 436 0.46 18.53 4.40
C HIS A 436 -0.22 18.27 3.06
N TRP A 437 -0.70 19.31 2.38
CA TRP A 437 -1.22 19.16 1.04
C TRP A 437 -0.14 18.68 0.04
N ILE A 438 -0.54 17.78 -0.85
CA ILE A 438 0.33 17.18 -1.86
C ILE A 438 -0.19 17.56 -3.25
N GLN A 439 0.48 18.50 -3.91
CA GLN A 439 0.14 18.98 -5.26
C GLN A 439 0.08 17.83 -6.25
N GLU A 440 1.12 16.99 -6.26
CA GLU A 440 1.26 15.87 -7.21
C GLU A 440 0.11 14.87 -7.08
N LEU A 441 -0.37 14.63 -5.86
CA LEU A 441 -1.49 13.73 -5.60
C LEU A 441 -2.82 14.36 -5.99
N GLU A 442 -3.08 15.58 -5.53
CA GLU A 442 -4.36 16.22 -5.82
C GLU A 442 -4.56 16.45 -7.32
N ASN A 443 -3.50 16.83 -8.03
CA ASN A 443 -3.59 17.17 -9.45
C ASN A 443 -3.57 15.94 -10.37
N THR A 444 -3.33 14.72 -9.88
CA THR A 444 -3.51 13.50 -10.69
C THR A 444 -4.91 13.37 -11.28
N LYS A 445 -5.93 13.93 -10.59
CA LYS A 445 -7.33 13.95 -11.05
C LYS A 445 -7.58 14.86 -12.26
N LEU A 446 -6.62 15.72 -12.60
CA LEU A 446 -6.76 16.70 -13.69
C LEU A 446 -6.30 16.15 -15.04
N TYR A 447 -5.52 15.07 -15.08
CA TYR A 447 -4.86 14.62 -16.31
C TYR A 447 -5.06 13.14 -16.58
N GLN A 448 -5.66 12.84 -17.74
CA GLN A 448 -5.83 11.48 -18.22
C GLN A 448 -5.50 11.38 -19.72
N HIS A 449 -4.68 10.39 -20.07
CA HIS A 449 -4.50 10.01 -21.47
C HIS A 449 -5.75 9.31 -22.00
N ASN A 450 -6.07 9.59 -23.25
CA ASN A 450 -7.12 8.93 -24.00
C ASN A 450 -6.57 8.47 -25.35
N ILE A 451 -6.65 7.17 -25.63
CA ILE A 451 -6.31 6.60 -26.94
C ILE A 451 -7.63 6.32 -27.65
N GLU A 452 -7.96 7.13 -28.65
CA GLU A 452 -9.23 7.10 -29.36
C GLU A 452 -9.25 5.98 -30.40
N SER A 453 -8.17 5.86 -31.17
CA SER A 453 -8.05 4.82 -32.18
C SER A 453 -6.59 4.49 -32.49
N VAL A 454 -6.38 3.27 -32.98
CA VAL A 454 -5.11 2.78 -33.48
C VAL A 454 -5.38 2.07 -34.78
N THR A 455 -4.66 2.45 -35.83
CA THR A 455 -4.77 1.86 -37.17
C THR A 455 -3.40 1.38 -37.61
N LEU A 456 -3.30 0.10 -37.98
CA LEU A 456 -2.08 -0.45 -38.60
C LEU A 456 -2.02 -0.02 -40.07
N THR A 457 -1.15 0.94 -40.37
CA THR A 457 -0.97 1.49 -41.72
C THR A 457 -0.05 0.64 -42.57
N THR A 458 0.98 0.06 -41.95
CA THR A 458 1.91 -0.85 -42.64
C THR A 458 2.33 -1.97 -41.70
N LYS A 459 2.15 -3.22 -42.13
CA LYS A 459 2.54 -4.40 -41.36
C LYS A 459 4.07 -4.52 -41.30
N PRO A 460 4.67 -4.78 -40.12
CA PRO A 460 6.10 -5.08 -40.05
C PRO A 460 6.44 -6.39 -40.77
N THR A 461 7.59 -6.44 -41.44
CA THR A 461 8.15 -7.66 -42.05
C THR A 461 9.46 -8.03 -41.34
N ALA A 462 10.08 -9.16 -41.69
CA ALA A 462 11.37 -9.54 -41.11
C ALA A 462 12.48 -8.49 -41.27
N THR A 463 12.43 -7.70 -42.35
CA THR A 463 13.47 -6.74 -42.72
C THR A 463 13.01 -5.29 -42.67
N THR A 464 11.70 -5.02 -42.69
CA THR A 464 11.11 -3.68 -42.75
C THR A 464 10.27 -3.39 -41.51
N ALA A 465 10.39 -2.17 -40.99
CA ALA A 465 9.56 -1.70 -39.89
C ALA A 465 8.09 -1.54 -40.33
N GLY A 466 7.16 -1.73 -39.40
CA GLY A 466 5.75 -1.41 -39.58
C GLY A 466 5.42 0.02 -39.15
N LEU A 467 4.22 0.49 -39.47
CA LEU A 467 3.72 1.82 -39.13
C LEU A 467 2.30 1.74 -38.56
N LEU A 468 2.07 2.50 -37.49
CA LEU A 468 0.77 2.65 -36.82
C LEU A 468 0.39 4.12 -36.83
N THR A 469 -0.86 4.42 -37.16
CA THR A 469 -1.46 5.73 -36.92
C THR A 469 -2.26 5.67 -35.63
N VAL A 470 -1.94 6.52 -34.67
CA VAL A 470 -2.59 6.58 -33.35
C VAL A 470 -3.30 7.92 -33.21
N LYS A 471 -4.61 7.89 -32.91
CA LYS A 471 -5.38 9.07 -32.52
C LYS A 471 -5.54 9.12 -31.00
N TYR A 472 -5.23 10.25 -30.38
CA TYR A 472 -5.19 10.39 -28.93
C TYR A 472 -5.42 11.84 -28.47
N SER A 473 -5.75 11.99 -27.19
CA SER A 473 -5.88 13.27 -26.52
C SER A 473 -5.41 13.16 -25.07
N LEU A 474 -4.90 14.25 -24.52
CA LEU A 474 -4.77 14.42 -23.07
C LEU A 474 -5.99 15.22 -22.60
N ILE A 475 -6.74 14.71 -21.63
CA ILE A 475 -8.00 15.32 -21.20
C ILE A 475 -8.04 15.57 -19.70
N ASN A 476 -8.89 16.52 -19.31
CA ASN A 476 -9.38 16.60 -17.95
C ASN A 476 -10.54 15.60 -17.80
N PRO A 477 -10.40 14.55 -16.97
CA PRO A 477 -11.42 13.51 -16.88
C PRO A 477 -12.73 13.99 -16.26
N ALA A 478 -12.74 15.07 -15.49
CA ALA A 478 -13.94 15.62 -14.88
C ALA A 478 -14.78 16.44 -15.87
N THR A 479 -14.13 17.17 -16.80
CA THR A 479 -14.83 18.06 -17.74
C THR A 479 -14.85 17.55 -19.18
N GLY A 480 -14.01 16.57 -19.51
CA GLY A 480 -13.78 16.09 -20.89
C GLY A 480 -12.94 17.04 -21.76
N ALA A 481 -12.50 18.19 -21.24
CA ALA A 481 -11.75 19.17 -22.01
C ALA A 481 -10.36 18.65 -22.40
N ALA A 482 -10.01 18.78 -23.68
CA ALA A 482 -8.70 18.40 -24.19
C ALA A 482 -7.64 19.50 -23.97
N TYR A 483 -6.43 19.06 -23.62
CA TYR A 483 -5.26 19.87 -23.34
C TYR A 483 -4.39 20.05 -24.60
N ASN A 484 -3.85 21.26 -24.79
CA ASN A 484 -2.98 21.55 -25.93
C ASN A 484 -1.54 21.08 -25.66
N LEU A 485 -1.12 19.95 -26.22
CA LEU A 485 0.23 19.38 -26.01
C LEU A 485 1.37 20.24 -26.56
N ARG A 486 1.06 21.29 -27.34
CA ARG A 486 2.04 22.24 -27.90
C ARG A 486 2.05 23.59 -27.14
N GLU A 487 1.31 23.71 -26.05
CA GLU A 487 1.34 24.91 -25.20
C GLU A 487 2.76 25.15 -24.67
N GLY A 488 3.33 26.32 -24.98
CA GLY A 488 4.69 26.71 -24.57
C GLY A 488 5.79 26.43 -25.59
N CYS A 489 5.50 25.74 -26.70
CA CYS A 489 6.53 25.46 -27.70
C CYS A 489 6.93 26.71 -28.52
N ALA A 490 8.23 26.85 -28.80
CA ALA A 490 8.75 27.95 -29.62
C ALA A 490 8.38 27.74 -31.10
N ALA A 491 7.97 28.82 -31.77
CA ALA A 491 7.42 28.79 -33.13
C ALA A 491 8.49 28.63 -34.24
N ASP A 492 9.79 28.67 -33.91
CA ASP A 492 10.87 29.01 -34.85
C ASP A 492 12.01 27.98 -34.95
N ALA A 493 11.90 26.80 -34.33
CA ALA A 493 12.93 25.76 -34.46
C ALA A 493 12.37 24.45 -35.07
N ALA A 494 12.77 24.18 -36.31
CA ALA A 494 12.43 22.96 -37.03
C ALA A 494 12.95 21.69 -36.33
N GLN A 495 12.06 20.74 -36.06
CA GLN A 495 12.38 19.33 -35.81
C GLN A 495 11.93 18.49 -37.00
N LYS A 496 12.39 17.24 -37.09
CA LYS A 496 11.87 16.27 -38.06
C LYS A 496 11.16 15.15 -37.31
N ASP A 497 10.04 14.64 -37.83
CA ASP A 497 9.39 13.43 -37.31
C ASP A 497 10.29 12.20 -37.54
N ASN A 498 9.87 11.03 -37.03
CA ASN A 498 10.59 9.77 -37.24
C ASN A 498 10.62 9.32 -38.71
N ALA A 499 9.86 9.97 -39.60
CA ALA A 499 9.83 9.77 -41.04
C ALA A 499 10.68 10.82 -41.81
N GLY A 500 11.33 11.77 -41.12
CA GLY A 500 12.16 12.81 -41.72
C GLY A 500 11.41 14.09 -42.14
N THR A 501 10.11 14.19 -41.89
CA THR A 501 9.24 15.35 -42.22
C THR A 501 9.48 16.49 -41.25
N LEU A 502 9.66 17.72 -41.74
CA LEU A 502 9.80 18.90 -40.89
C LEU A 502 8.52 19.14 -40.06
N ILE A 503 8.62 18.99 -38.74
CA ILE A 503 7.66 19.46 -37.75
C ILE A 503 8.26 20.75 -37.16
N GLY A 504 7.73 21.91 -37.53
CA GLY A 504 8.29 23.23 -37.18
C GLY A 504 8.24 23.64 -35.71
N VAL A 505 8.30 22.72 -34.73
CA VAL A 505 8.04 23.03 -33.31
C VAL A 505 9.03 22.28 -32.39
N LYS A 506 10.00 23.00 -31.79
CA LYS A 506 10.74 22.49 -30.62
C LYS A 506 9.92 22.73 -29.36
N CYS A 507 9.52 21.64 -28.71
CA CYS A 507 8.94 21.68 -27.37
C CYS A 507 10.00 21.28 -26.35
N ASN A 508 10.13 22.04 -25.26
CA ASN A 508 11.01 21.71 -24.12
C ASN A 508 10.38 20.63 -23.21
N THR A 509 9.65 19.67 -23.78
CA THR A 509 8.92 18.62 -23.04
C THR A 509 9.82 17.44 -22.64
N ASN A 510 11.12 17.55 -22.93
CA ASN A 510 12.13 16.52 -22.65
C ASN A 510 13.19 17.06 -21.68
N TYR A 511 12.85 17.18 -20.40
CA TYR A 511 13.89 17.23 -19.36
C TYR A 511 14.64 15.89 -19.34
N ARG A 512 15.70 15.79 -20.14
CA ARG A 512 16.67 14.70 -20.07
C ARG A 512 18.02 15.24 -19.60
N TRP A 513 18.07 15.77 -18.38
CA TRP A 513 19.29 16.16 -17.67
C TRP A 513 19.83 17.55 -18.08
N TRP A 514 19.86 18.47 -17.11
CA TRP A 514 20.15 19.90 -17.26
C TRP A 514 21.42 20.24 -18.03
N THR A 515 21.36 21.32 -18.81
CA THR A 515 22.33 22.43 -18.72
C THR A 515 21.70 23.75 -19.23
N THR A 516 21.49 24.69 -18.30
CA THR A 516 21.46 26.17 -18.47
C THR A 516 20.31 26.86 -19.26
N THR A 517 19.32 27.40 -18.54
CA THR A 517 18.38 28.50 -18.92
C THR A 517 19.05 29.89 -18.81
N PRO A 518 18.61 31.04 -19.42
CA PRO A 518 17.26 31.52 -19.87
C PRO A 518 17.26 32.32 -21.24
N PRO A 519 16.31 33.20 -21.71
CA PRO A 519 15.00 33.74 -21.20
C PRO A 519 13.75 33.80 -22.18
N GLY A 520 12.50 33.96 -21.65
CA GLY A 520 11.29 34.28 -22.47
C GLY A 520 9.85 34.42 -21.86
N LYS A 521 9.38 33.51 -20.98
CA LYS A 521 8.02 33.40 -20.33
C LYS A 521 6.85 32.84 -21.20
N PRO A 522 5.81 32.17 -20.62
CA PRO A 522 5.64 31.50 -19.31
C PRO A 522 5.81 29.97 -19.39
N GLN A 523 5.99 29.33 -18.23
CA GLN A 523 6.46 27.93 -18.09
C GLN A 523 5.52 26.88 -18.72
N ASP A 524 6.13 25.99 -19.50
CA ASP A 524 5.57 24.86 -20.23
C ASP A 524 4.66 24.00 -19.34
N LYS A 525 3.37 23.86 -19.69
CA LYS A 525 2.43 23.04 -18.90
C LYS A 525 2.64 21.53 -19.06
N PHE A 526 3.31 21.08 -20.12
CA PHE A 526 3.37 19.64 -20.42
C PHE A 526 4.77 19.11 -20.14
N GLY A 527 4.85 18.18 -19.20
CA GLY A 527 6.06 17.41 -18.90
C GLY A 527 6.32 16.35 -19.97
N THR A 528 7.00 15.26 -19.60
CA THR A 528 7.27 14.19 -20.56
C THR A 528 5.99 13.43 -20.88
N ILE A 529 5.49 13.57 -22.11
CA ILE A 529 4.38 12.79 -22.65
C ILE A 529 4.82 12.04 -23.90
N SER A 530 4.60 10.74 -23.91
CA SER A 530 5.05 9.86 -25.00
C SER A 530 4.04 8.78 -25.34
N LEU A 531 4.00 8.43 -26.62
CA LEU A 531 3.39 7.21 -27.13
C LEU A 531 4.50 6.17 -27.29
N THR A 532 4.36 5.03 -26.60
CA THR A 532 5.34 3.95 -26.65
C THR A 532 4.69 2.65 -27.10
N VAL A 533 5.29 2.01 -28.09
CA VAL A 533 4.84 0.69 -28.57
C VAL A 533 5.60 -0.42 -27.84
N GLY A 534 4.85 -1.34 -27.26
CA GLY A 534 5.34 -2.64 -26.80
C GLY A 534 4.78 -3.74 -27.69
N VAL A 535 5.62 -4.66 -28.15
CA VAL A 535 5.19 -5.79 -29.00
C VAL A 535 5.20 -7.08 -28.19
N ASN A 536 4.08 -7.81 -28.20
CA ASN A 536 4.00 -9.14 -27.63
C ASN A 536 4.43 -10.13 -28.71
N ASP A 537 5.66 -10.61 -28.58
CA ASP A 537 6.28 -11.66 -29.35
C ASP A 537 7.02 -11.27 -30.66
N LEU A 538 8.33 -11.57 -30.67
CA LEU A 538 9.17 -11.70 -31.88
C LEU A 538 9.25 -13.17 -32.34
N PHE A 539 8.71 -14.10 -31.56
CA PHE A 539 8.76 -15.54 -31.79
C PHE A 539 7.38 -16.05 -32.22
N THR A 540 7.32 -17.10 -33.02
CA THR A 540 6.05 -17.67 -33.48
C THR A 540 5.45 -18.65 -32.47
N GLN A 541 5.91 -18.65 -31.22
CA GLN A 541 5.68 -19.72 -30.23
C GLN A 541 5.25 -19.26 -28.83
N SER A 542 5.23 -17.96 -28.48
CA SER A 542 4.70 -17.53 -27.18
C SER A 542 3.20 -17.19 -27.30
N THR A 543 2.38 -18.17 -26.92
CA THR A 543 0.92 -18.02 -26.78
C THR A 543 0.50 -17.16 -25.58
N ASN A 544 1.44 -16.59 -24.81
CA ASN A 544 1.20 -16.13 -23.43
C ASN A 544 1.25 -14.59 -23.24
N GLY A 545 1.39 -13.81 -24.32
CA GLY A 545 1.15 -12.36 -24.27
C GLY A 545 2.23 -11.51 -23.58
N ASP A 546 3.48 -11.95 -23.56
CA ASP A 546 4.60 -11.20 -22.96
C ASP A 546 5.27 -10.24 -23.96
N THR A 547 5.60 -9.03 -23.50
CA THR A 547 6.30 -8.02 -24.31
C THR A 547 7.77 -8.40 -24.51
N VAL A 548 8.31 -8.31 -25.72
CA VAL A 548 9.72 -8.69 -26.01
C VAL A 548 10.63 -7.47 -26.16
N SER A 549 10.10 -6.32 -26.58
CA SER A 549 10.87 -5.07 -26.70
C SER A 549 10.00 -3.82 -26.71
N THR A 550 10.58 -2.68 -26.32
CA THR A 550 10.07 -1.35 -26.67
C THR A 550 10.55 -0.98 -28.05
N ALA A 551 9.61 -0.73 -28.93
CA ALA A 551 9.83 -0.59 -30.35
C ALA A 551 10.27 0.80 -30.79
N SER A 552 9.60 1.79 -30.22
CA SER A 552 9.76 3.20 -30.50
C SER A 552 8.95 3.94 -29.45
N SER A 553 9.47 5.08 -29.02
CA SER A 553 8.73 6.06 -28.26
C SER A 553 8.72 7.34 -29.07
N SER A 554 7.55 7.89 -29.33
CA SER A 554 7.39 9.19 -29.97
C SER A 554 6.85 10.17 -28.96
N ALA A 555 7.40 11.38 -28.94
CA ALA A 555 6.85 12.43 -28.10
C ALA A 555 5.46 12.83 -28.61
N ALA A 556 4.47 12.86 -27.72
CA ALA A 556 3.07 13.01 -28.10
C ALA A 556 2.73 14.40 -28.65
N TYR A 557 3.56 15.41 -28.40
CA TYR A 557 3.37 16.73 -29.00
C TYR A 557 3.65 16.76 -30.51
N LEU A 558 4.29 15.73 -31.08
CA LEU A 558 4.62 15.68 -32.50
C LEU A 558 3.41 15.37 -33.40
N GLY A 559 2.31 14.86 -32.84
CA GLY A 559 1.12 14.50 -33.60
C GLY A 559 0.43 15.69 -34.27
N ALA A 560 -0.21 15.45 -35.42
CA ALA A 560 -1.03 16.44 -36.10
C ALA A 560 -2.29 16.71 -35.27
N ASP A 561 -2.49 17.98 -34.88
CA ASP A 561 -3.66 18.45 -34.15
C ASP A 561 -4.83 18.64 -35.14
N ASP A 562 -6.01 18.13 -34.81
CA ASP A 562 -7.23 18.33 -35.63
C ASP A 562 -7.92 19.69 -35.38
N GLY A 563 -7.32 20.56 -34.58
CA GLY A 563 -7.85 21.87 -34.20
C GLY A 563 -8.72 21.81 -32.93
N ALA A 564 -9.10 20.60 -32.50
CA ALA A 564 -9.81 20.35 -31.25
C ALA A 564 -8.89 19.76 -30.17
N ARG A 565 -7.56 19.73 -30.38
CA ARG A 565 -6.55 19.16 -29.47
C ARG A 565 -6.64 17.65 -29.35
N HIS A 566 -7.13 17.01 -30.40
CA HIS A 566 -6.96 15.58 -30.62
C HIS A 566 -5.86 15.40 -31.66
N TYR A 567 -4.88 14.58 -31.31
CA TYR A 567 -3.64 14.45 -32.05
C TYR A 567 -3.62 13.12 -32.78
N THR A 568 -3.06 13.14 -34.00
CA THR A 568 -2.81 11.93 -34.78
C THR A 568 -1.31 11.81 -35.04
N LEU A 569 -0.69 10.70 -34.65
CA LEU A 569 0.74 10.47 -34.81
C LEU A 569 1.02 9.10 -35.43
N THR A 570 1.99 9.07 -36.36
CA THR A 570 2.54 7.82 -36.87
C THR A 570 3.66 7.32 -35.95
N VAL A 571 3.53 6.09 -35.49
CA VAL A 571 4.49 5.42 -34.58
C VAL A 571 5.03 4.16 -35.26
N THR A 572 6.33 3.92 -35.11
CA THR A 572 7.02 2.82 -35.79
C THR A 572 6.90 1.51 -35.02
N VAL A 573 6.62 0.42 -35.72
CA VAL A 573 6.70 -0.94 -35.20
C VAL A 573 8.01 -1.59 -35.67
N PRO A 574 8.77 -2.30 -34.82
CA PRO A 574 10.07 -2.83 -35.20
C PRO A 574 9.93 -3.91 -36.26
N LYS A 575 10.96 -4.01 -37.10
CA LYS A 575 11.12 -5.14 -38.02
C LYS A 575 11.05 -6.47 -37.25
N GLY A 576 10.41 -7.46 -37.85
CA GLY A 576 10.27 -8.82 -37.33
C GLY A 576 9.13 -9.02 -36.33
N SER A 577 8.46 -7.96 -35.88
CA SER A 577 7.36 -8.04 -34.90
C SER A 577 6.14 -8.78 -35.46
N LYS A 578 5.49 -9.61 -34.64
CA LYS A 578 4.31 -10.40 -35.02
C LYS A 578 3.31 -10.43 -33.86
N GLY A 579 2.11 -10.99 -34.07
CA GLY A 579 1.17 -11.24 -32.99
C GLY A 579 0.50 -9.99 -32.42
N ASN A 580 0.21 -9.98 -31.12
CA ASN A 580 -0.45 -8.86 -30.46
C ASN A 580 0.58 -7.78 -30.10
N ALA A 581 0.18 -6.52 -30.19
CA ALA A 581 0.97 -5.39 -29.75
C ALA A 581 0.12 -4.44 -28.93
N ARG A 582 0.79 -3.59 -28.15
CA ARG A 582 0.15 -2.54 -27.38
C ARG A 582 0.80 -1.20 -27.64
N ILE A 583 -0.03 -0.18 -27.73
CA ILE A 583 0.41 1.20 -27.60
C ILE A 583 0.08 1.66 -26.19
N VAL A 584 1.03 2.36 -25.56
CA VAL A 584 0.84 2.98 -24.26
C VAL A 584 1.09 4.47 -24.36
N ALA A 585 0.11 5.25 -23.93
CA ALA A 585 0.24 6.67 -23.70
C ALA A 585 0.68 6.89 -22.25
N LEU A 586 1.87 7.46 -22.10
CA LEU A 586 2.59 7.60 -20.84
C LEU A 586 2.86 9.08 -20.60
N GLY A 587 2.65 9.59 -19.39
CA GLY A 587 2.94 11.00 -19.14
C GLY A 587 3.07 11.44 -17.70
N SER A 588 3.81 12.52 -17.50
CA SER A 588 3.62 13.43 -16.37
C SER A 588 3.51 14.87 -16.87
N VAL A 589 2.86 15.71 -16.09
CA VAL A 589 2.73 17.16 -16.29
C VAL A 589 3.68 17.84 -15.32
N ALA A 590 4.58 18.65 -15.85
CA ALA A 590 5.47 19.49 -15.03
C ALA A 590 4.72 20.78 -14.71
N GLU A 591 4.24 20.89 -13.48
CA GLU A 591 3.60 22.11 -13.01
C GLU A 591 4.59 22.97 -12.22
N ARG A 592 4.34 24.27 -12.19
CA ARG A 592 5.02 25.14 -11.24
C ARG A 592 4.67 24.68 -9.83
N ARG A 593 5.69 24.49 -8.99
CA ARG A 593 5.49 24.16 -7.58
C ARG A 593 4.69 25.26 -6.90
N LEU A 594 3.69 24.86 -6.12
CA LEU A 594 2.91 25.78 -5.29
C LEU A 594 3.31 25.65 -3.82
N ASP A 595 3.27 26.77 -3.11
CA ASP A 595 3.31 26.78 -1.65
C ASP A 595 2.09 26.04 -1.08
N PRO A 596 2.26 25.07 -0.16
CA PRO A 596 1.15 24.28 0.37
C PRO A 596 0.05 25.10 1.06
N VAL A 597 0.36 26.30 1.55
CA VAL A 597 -0.60 27.13 2.28
C VAL A 597 -1.27 28.14 1.36
N SER A 598 -0.47 29.06 0.80
CA SER A 598 -0.98 30.16 -0.02
C SER A 598 -1.42 29.72 -1.41
N ARG A 599 -0.97 28.55 -1.87
CA ARG A 599 -1.08 28.08 -3.27
C ARG A 599 -0.48 29.06 -4.27
N ALA A 600 0.28 30.03 -3.77
CA ALA A 600 1.07 30.90 -4.59
C ALA A 600 2.23 30.06 -5.16
N PRO A 601 2.57 30.26 -6.42
CA PRO A 601 3.70 29.59 -6.99
C PRO A 601 5.04 29.96 -6.32
N ILE A 602 5.88 28.98 -6.04
CA ILE A 602 7.21 29.13 -5.39
C ILE A 602 8.35 28.73 -6.34
N GLY A 603 9.59 28.92 -5.90
CA GLY A 603 10.78 28.60 -6.68
C GLY A 603 11.13 29.63 -7.76
N ALA A 604 12.23 29.37 -8.46
CA ALA A 604 12.73 30.26 -9.49
C ALA A 604 11.78 30.33 -10.71
N VAL A 605 11.79 31.49 -11.37
CA VAL A 605 11.11 31.69 -12.65
C VAL A 605 12.12 32.25 -13.65
N PRO A 606 12.58 31.47 -14.66
CA PRO A 606 12.21 30.07 -14.97
C PRO A 606 12.71 29.06 -13.91
N PRO A 607 12.19 27.82 -13.89
CA PRO A 607 12.62 26.79 -12.95
C PRO A 607 14.10 26.48 -13.20
N VAL A 608 14.89 26.40 -12.14
CA VAL A 608 16.33 26.04 -12.21
C VAL A 608 16.61 24.70 -11.53
N GLY A 609 15.66 24.22 -10.72
CA GLY A 609 15.78 23.03 -9.87
C GLY A 609 14.58 22.08 -9.99
N PHE A 610 14.78 20.80 -9.65
CA PHE A 610 13.66 19.87 -9.39
C PHE A 610 12.78 20.38 -8.25
N SER A 611 13.34 21.17 -7.34
CA SER A 611 12.66 21.90 -6.26
C SER A 611 11.66 22.97 -6.74
N ASP A 612 11.68 23.36 -8.01
CA ASP A 612 10.79 24.40 -8.56
C ASP A 612 9.58 23.81 -9.32
N ILE A 613 9.59 22.49 -9.56
CA ILE A 613 8.59 21.78 -10.38
C ILE A 613 7.87 20.72 -9.53
N ALA A 614 6.57 20.55 -9.77
CA ALA A 614 5.78 19.41 -9.33
C ALA A 614 5.51 18.50 -10.54
N ASN A 615 6.03 17.27 -10.51
CA ASN A 615 5.78 16.29 -11.57
C ASN A 615 4.48 15.55 -11.26
N VAL A 616 3.38 16.02 -11.83
CA VAL A 616 2.05 15.43 -11.65
C VAL A 616 1.89 14.23 -12.57
N PRO A 617 1.70 13.01 -12.05
CA PRO A 617 1.43 11.85 -12.90
C PRO A 617 0.15 12.01 -13.72
N VAL A 618 0.21 11.65 -15.00
CA VAL A 618 -0.98 11.57 -15.87
C VAL A 618 -1.48 10.13 -15.86
N LYS A 619 -2.78 9.90 -15.69
CA LYS A 619 -3.33 8.54 -15.79
C LYS A 619 -3.04 7.94 -17.17
N ASN A 620 -2.19 6.91 -17.20
CA ASN A 620 -1.75 6.24 -18.42
C ASN A 620 -2.92 5.54 -19.14
N ALA A 621 -2.82 5.44 -20.46
CA ALA A 621 -3.79 4.74 -21.30
C ALA A 621 -3.12 3.68 -22.17
N ILE A 622 -3.84 2.61 -22.46
CA ILE A 622 -3.35 1.45 -23.21
C ILE A 622 -4.37 1.08 -24.26
N TYR A 623 -3.87 0.71 -25.44
CA TYR A 623 -4.68 0.10 -26.48
C TYR A 623 -3.94 -1.12 -27.04
N GLU A 624 -4.65 -2.24 -27.12
CA GLU A 624 -4.12 -3.51 -27.62
C GLU A 624 -4.73 -3.85 -28.97
N PHE A 625 -3.89 -4.30 -29.90
CA PHE A 625 -4.25 -4.61 -31.27
C PHE A 625 -3.41 -5.77 -31.80
N ASN A 626 -3.83 -6.37 -32.89
CA ASN A 626 -3.12 -7.48 -33.53
C ASN A 626 -2.39 -6.99 -34.78
N LEU A 627 -1.10 -7.33 -34.91
CA LEU A 627 -0.22 -6.90 -36.01
C LEU A 627 -0.52 -7.62 -37.33
N ASP A 628 -1.24 -8.74 -37.31
CA ASP A 628 -1.61 -9.48 -38.52
C ASP A 628 -2.90 -8.96 -39.14
N THR A 629 -3.87 -8.57 -38.31
CA THR A 629 -5.21 -8.14 -38.73
C THR A 629 -5.42 -6.63 -38.66
N GLY A 630 -4.60 -5.91 -37.91
CA GLY A 630 -4.82 -4.50 -37.58
C GLY A 630 -6.01 -4.24 -36.65
N ALA A 631 -6.76 -5.28 -36.27
CA ALA A 631 -7.94 -5.15 -35.43
C ALA A 631 -7.56 -4.96 -33.96
N LYS A 632 -8.46 -4.31 -33.20
CA LYS A 632 -8.40 -4.30 -31.73
C LYS A 632 -8.30 -5.74 -31.22
N ALA A 633 -7.36 -6.01 -30.34
CA ALA A 633 -7.15 -7.36 -29.84
C ALA A 633 -8.40 -7.80 -29.05
N THR A 634 -8.97 -8.95 -29.44
CA THR A 634 -10.13 -9.55 -28.75
C THR A 634 -9.72 -10.33 -27.50
N THR A 635 -8.43 -10.68 -27.41
CA THR A 635 -7.82 -11.29 -26.23
C THR A 635 -6.81 -10.30 -25.66
N ALA A 636 -7.16 -9.68 -24.53
CA ALA A 636 -6.25 -8.79 -23.83
C ALA A 636 -5.07 -9.59 -23.24
N ARG A 637 -3.94 -8.93 -22.98
CA ARG A 637 -2.88 -9.55 -22.18
C ARG A 637 -3.46 -10.06 -20.86
N ARG A 638 -2.99 -11.24 -20.40
CA ARG A 638 -3.37 -11.77 -19.08
C ARG A 638 -3.10 -10.73 -18.01
N GLN A 639 -4.15 -10.30 -17.32
CA GLN A 639 -4.04 -9.39 -16.20
C GLN A 639 -3.52 -10.18 -14.98
N ILE A 640 -2.27 -9.93 -14.61
CA ILE A 640 -1.62 -10.60 -13.47
C ILE A 640 -1.90 -9.83 -12.18
N VAL A 641 -1.74 -8.52 -12.23
CA VAL A 641 -1.92 -7.57 -11.13
C VAL A 641 -2.85 -6.43 -11.57
N SER A 642 -3.26 -5.58 -10.63
CA SER A 642 -4.02 -4.36 -10.96
C SER A 642 -3.48 -3.13 -10.25
N ASN A 643 -3.71 -1.96 -10.83
CA ASN A 643 -3.29 -0.69 -10.23
C ASN A 643 -4.05 -0.40 -8.93
N ASP A 644 -5.32 -0.81 -8.83
CA ASP A 644 -6.11 -0.64 -7.61
C ASP A 644 -5.46 -1.37 -6.43
N LYS A 645 -4.98 -2.60 -6.67
CA LYS A 645 -4.22 -3.40 -5.69
C LYS A 645 -2.92 -2.69 -5.28
N CYS A 646 -2.16 -2.15 -6.22
CA CYS A 646 -0.95 -1.37 -5.92
C CYS A 646 -1.26 -0.08 -5.13
N ASN A 647 -2.30 0.66 -5.54
CA ASN A 647 -2.66 1.96 -5.01
C ASN A 647 -3.35 1.90 -3.64
N ALA A 648 -3.84 0.72 -3.24
CA ALA A 648 -4.23 0.44 -1.86
C ALA A 648 -3.10 0.86 -0.89
N CYS A 649 -1.85 0.54 -1.22
CA CYS A 649 -0.67 0.98 -0.47
C CYS A 649 -0.10 2.32 -0.97
N HIS A 650 0.16 2.45 -2.27
CA HIS A 650 0.94 3.57 -2.83
C HIS A 650 0.18 4.89 -2.99
N ALA A 651 -1.14 4.91 -2.77
CA ALA A 651 -2.08 5.98 -3.15
C ALA A 651 -2.20 6.17 -4.67
N PHE A 652 -1.08 6.46 -5.32
CA PHE A 652 -0.92 6.48 -6.76
C PHE A 652 0.55 6.18 -7.07
N VAL A 653 0.83 5.06 -7.72
CA VAL A 653 2.19 4.70 -8.14
C VAL A 653 2.74 5.81 -9.04
N GLY A 654 3.95 6.29 -8.75
CA GLY A 654 4.56 7.40 -9.48
C GLY A 654 4.42 8.77 -8.80
N ILE A 655 3.85 8.84 -7.60
CA ILE A 655 3.99 10.03 -6.73
C ILE A 655 5.28 9.92 -5.91
N PRO A 656 5.99 11.03 -5.64
CA PRO A 656 7.12 11.03 -4.71
C PRO A 656 6.70 10.50 -3.33
N ILE A 657 7.42 9.50 -2.84
CA ILE A 657 7.21 8.89 -1.52
C ILE A 657 7.80 9.79 -0.42
N LYS A 658 8.91 10.46 -0.75
CA LYS A 658 9.59 11.39 0.14
C LYS A 658 8.82 12.73 0.19
N PRO A 659 8.64 13.34 1.38
CA PRO A 659 7.85 14.57 1.53
C PRO A 659 8.57 15.83 1.03
N GLU A 660 9.88 15.76 0.77
CA GLU A 660 10.69 16.92 0.40
C GLU A 660 10.50 17.37 -1.06
N PRO A 661 10.52 18.70 -1.28
CA PRO A 661 10.78 19.32 -2.58
C PRO A 661 11.88 18.65 -3.39
N GLY A 662 11.57 18.20 -4.61
CA GLY A 662 12.57 17.69 -5.55
C GLY A 662 13.08 16.27 -5.25
N SER A 663 12.40 15.53 -4.38
CA SER A 663 12.67 14.09 -4.22
C SER A 663 12.44 13.32 -5.52
N ASP A 664 13.29 12.33 -5.79
CA ASP A 664 13.23 11.52 -6.99
C ASP A 664 11.88 10.80 -7.09
N VAL A 665 11.06 11.26 -8.03
CA VAL A 665 9.81 10.59 -8.39
C VAL A 665 10.19 9.40 -9.27
N PHE A 666 9.69 8.21 -8.97
CA PHE A 666 9.91 7.02 -9.79
C PHE A 666 9.55 7.33 -11.26
N HIS A 667 10.55 7.33 -12.14
CA HIS A 667 10.43 7.78 -13.54
C HIS A 667 9.70 9.13 -13.73
N SER A 668 9.92 10.11 -12.85
CA SER A 668 9.28 11.43 -12.92
C SER A 668 7.74 11.38 -12.96
N GLY A 669 7.13 10.32 -12.43
CA GLY A 669 5.69 10.10 -12.40
C GLY A 669 5.08 9.61 -13.71
N VAL A 670 5.90 9.40 -14.73
CA VAL A 670 5.47 9.04 -16.10
C VAL A 670 5.02 7.57 -16.20
N ARG A 671 5.30 6.74 -15.19
CA ARG A 671 4.98 5.31 -15.16
C ARG A 671 4.13 5.02 -13.92
N ASN A 672 2.83 4.84 -14.11
CA ASN A 672 1.86 4.77 -13.01
C ASN A 672 0.82 3.66 -13.16
N ASN A 673 1.03 2.74 -14.11
CA ASN A 673 0.25 1.51 -14.20
C ASN A 673 1.11 0.29 -14.52
N SER A 674 0.75 -0.84 -13.92
CA SER A 674 1.47 -2.12 -14.00
C SER A 674 1.69 -2.57 -15.44
N GLU A 675 0.70 -2.37 -16.29
CA GLU A 675 0.72 -2.76 -17.69
C GLU A 675 1.73 -1.93 -18.51
N SER A 676 1.95 -0.66 -18.16
CA SER A 676 3.01 0.13 -18.80
C SER A 676 4.40 -0.30 -18.39
N CYS A 677 4.57 -0.76 -17.15
CA CYS A 677 5.87 -1.15 -16.62
C CYS A 677 6.46 -2.28 -17.47
N GLU A 678 5.67 -3.30 -17.80
CA GLU A 678 6.10 -4.47 -18.58
C GLU A 678 6.54 -4.17 -20.01
N VAL A 679 6.21 -2.98 -20.54
CA VAL A 679 6.71 -2.55 -21.84
C VAL A 679 8.24 -2.38 -21.78
N CYS A 680 8.74 -1.77 -20.69
CA CYS A 680 10.17 -1.58 -20.45
C CYS A 680 10.81 -2.67 -19.58
N HIS A 681 10.07 -3.14 -18.58
CA HIS A 681 10.47 -4.17 -17.61
C HIS A 681 10.01 -5.54 -18.08
N ASN A 682 10.45 -5.92 -19.27
CA ASN A 682 10.16 -7.22 -19.86
C ASN A 682 11.25 -8.25 -19.54
N TRP A 683 11.07 -9.47 -20.03
CA TRP A 683 12.01 -10.57 -19.81
C TRP A 683 13.44 -10.27 -20.27
N ALA A 684 13.59 -9.47 -21.33
CA ALA A 684 14.88 -9.12 -21.93
C ALA A 684 15.62 -8.00 -21.17
N ARG A 685 14.99 -7.40 -20.15
CA ARG A 685 15.54 -6.26 -19.43
C ARG A 685 16.55 -6.68 -18.35
N ALA A 686 17.81 -6.84 -18.74
CA ALA A 686 18.92 -6.91 -17.80
C ALA A 686 19.44 -5.50 -17.43
N GLY A 687 19.81 -5.29 -16.17
CA GLY A 687 20.33 -4.03 -15.65
C GLY A 687 21.69 -3.69 -16.26
N SER A 688 21.75 -2.66 -17.09
CA SER A 688 22.89 -2.33 -17.96
C SER A 688 24.25 -2.10 -17.27
N TYR A 689 24.25 -1.89 -15.96
CA TYR A 689 25.44 -1.58 -15.15
C TYR A 689 25.24 -2.01 -13.68
N THR A 690 24.31 -2.92 -13.42
CA THR A 690 23.97 -3.36 -12.06
C THR A 690 24.29 -4.83 -11.94
N GLY A 691 25.29 -5.17 -11.13
CA GLY A 691 25.59 -6.56 -10.81
C GLY A 691 24.62 -7.12 -9.80
N MET A 692 24.31 -8.42 -9.89
CA MET A 692 23.59 -9.11 -8.83
C MET A 692 24.43 -9.09 -7.54
N ALA A 693 23.78 -8.79 -6.42
CA ALA A 693 24.44 -8.67 -5.13
C ALA A 693 24.78 -10.03 -4.47
N ASP A 694 24.53 -11.13 -5.16
CA ASP A 694 24.85 -12.50 -4.72
C ASP A 694 26.30 -12.90 -4.99
N GLY A 695 27.10 -11.99 -5.58
CA GLY A 695 28.48 -12.22 -5.96
C GLY A 695 28.63 -12.95 -7.30
N SER A 696 27.53 -13.24 -7.99
CA SER A 696 27.58 -13.70 -9.37
C SER A 696 28.05 -12.56 -10.29
N THR A 697 28.57 -12.94 -11.45
CA THR A 697 29.00 -11.98 -12.47
C THR A 697 27.86 -11.64 -13.44
N PHE A 698 26.59 -11.80 -13.03
CA PHE A 698 25.41 -11.55 -13.85
C PHE A 698 24.83 -10.17 -13.57
N ASN A 699 24.19 -9.59 -14.59
CA ASN A 699 23.42 -8.38 -14.42
C ASN A 699 22.14 -8.68 -13.62
N GLU A 700 21.75 -7.79 -12.71
CA GLU A 700 20.44 -7.88 -12.06
C GLU A 700 19.33 -7.74 -13.09
N SER A 701 18.34 -8.63 -13.06
CA SER A 701 17.26 -8.61 -14.05
C SER A 701 16.14 -7.71 -13.57
N TRP A 702 15.80 -6.71 -14.38
CA TRP A 702 14.68 -5.78 -14.12
C TRP A 702 13.41 -6.22 -14.83
N ASN A 703 13.27 -7.50 -15.16
CA ASN A 703 11.99 -8.08 -15.56
C ASN A 703 10.95 -7.77 -14.46
N PHE A 704 9.77 -7.29 -14.83
CA PHE A 704 8.71 -6.86 -13.92
C PHE A 704 8.39 -7.93 -12.86
N LYS A 705 8.27 -9.20 -13.29
CA LYS A 705 8.03 -10.32 -12.37
C LYS A 705 9.16 -10.54 -11.38
N ARG A 706 10.41 -10.24 -11.76
CA ARG A 706 11.56 -10.41 -10.85
C ARG A 706 11.69 -9.22 -9.92
N MET A 707 11.68 -8.02 -10.48
CA MET A 707 11.86 -6.73 -9.81
C MET A 707 10.80 -6.50 -8.74
N VAL A 708 9.51 -6.63 -9.05
CA VAL A 708 8.43 -6.33 -8.10
C VAL A 708 8.50 -7.28 -6.90
N HIS A 709 8.72 -8.58 -7.14
CA HIS A 709 8.90 -9.54 -6.05
C HIS A 709 10.19 -9.27 -5.26
N ALA A 710 11.29 -8.92 -5.91
CA ALA A 710 12.57 -8.70 -5.22
C ALA A 710 12.57 -7.46 -4.32
N ILE A 711 11.93 -6.37 -4.76
CA ILE A 711 11.77 -5.14 -3.97
C ILE A 711 10.90 -5.41 -2.73
N HIS A 712 9.73 -6.04 -2.90
CA HIS A 712 8.81 -6.29 -1.78
C HIS A 712 9.18 -7.53 -0.94
N GLY A 713 10.01 -8.41 -1.48
CA GLY A 713 10.50 -9.63 -0.83
C GLY A 713 11.78 -9.42 -0.03
N GLY A 714 12.25 -8.17 0.15
CA GLY A 714 13.52 -7.84 0.82
C GLY A 714 13.71 -8.54 2.16
N VAL A 715 12.65 -8.70 2.95
CA VAL A 715 12.68 -9.41 4.25
C VAL A 715 13.00 -10.91 4.13
N LYS A 716 12.71 -11.55 2.99
CA LYS A 716 12.97 -12.98 2.75
C LYS A 716 14.26 -13.26 1.98
N ARG A 717 14.74 -12.30 1.21
CA ARG A 717 15.99 -12.42 0.46
C ARG A 717 17.19 -12.62 1.39
N THR A 718 18.29 -13.08 0.84
CA THR A 718 19.61 -13.24 1.45
C THR A 718 20.48 -12.07 1.03
N TYR A 719 20.42 -11.75 -0.26
CA TYR A 719 21.18 -10.68 -0.89
C TYR A 719 20.26 -9.51 -1.24
N PRO A 720 20.73 -8.26 -1.11
CA PRO A 720 19.91 -7.10 -1.43
C PRO A 720 19.53 -7.09 -2.91
N TYR A 721 18.39 -6.48 -3.23
CA TYR A 721 18.06 -6.10 -4.61
C TYR A 721 18.48 -4.65 -4.83
N THR A 722 19.33 -4.40 -5.81
CA THR A 722 20.07 -3.14 -5.93
C THR A 722 19.92 -2.50 -7.31
N HIS A 723 20.27 -1.21 -7.40
CA HIS A 723 20.46 -0.48 -8.65
C HIS A 723 21.79 0.28 -8.61
N GLY A 724 22.61 0.11 -9.65
CA GLY A 724 23.83 0.89 -9.85
C GLY A 724 25.09 0.35 -9.18
N ASN A 725 25.06 -0.82 -8.55
CA ASN A 725 26.22 -1.38 -7.83
C ASN A 725 27.23 -2.11 -8.73
N ASP A 726 28.48 -2.11 -8.26
CA ASP A 726 29.62 -2.83 -8.84
C ASP A 726 29.63 -4.36 -8.60
N TYR A 727 30.49 -5.05 -9.36
CA TYR A 727 30.74 -6.51 -9.32
C TYR A 727 31.94 -6.86 -8.43
N VAL A 728 31.82 -6.65 -7.12
CA VAL A 728 32.94 -6.87 -6.17
C VAL A 728 32.74 -8.08 -5.25
N GLY A 729 31.58 -8.73 -5.30
CA GLY A 729 31.27 -9.95 -4.54
C GLY A 729 29.86 -9.92 -3.93
N ALA A 730 29.61 -10.82 -2.98
CA ALA A 730 28.31 -10.97 -2.35
C ALA A 730 28.09 -9.95 -1.22
N PHE A 731 26.94 -9.28 -1.21
CA PHE A 731 26.58 -8.27 -0.21
C PHE A 731 25.49 -8.77 0.74
N GLY A 732 25.58 -8.36 2.01
CA GLY A 732 24.48 -8.45 2.96
C GLY A 732 23.42 -7.38 2.72
N LYS A 733 22.23 -7.54 3.33
CA LYS A 733 21.12 -6.56 3.21
C LYS A 733 21.48 -5.16 3.69
N ASN A 734 22.39 -5.06 4.65
CA ASN A 734 22.96 -3.81 5.14
C ASN A 734 23.84 -3.09 4.10
N GLY A 735 24.02 -3.66 2.90
CA GLY A 735 24.85 -3.12 1.84
C GLY A 735 26.35 -3.28 2.09
N LEU A 736 26.76 -4.14 3.03
CA LEU A 736 28.17 -4.45 3.28
C LEU A 736 28.56 -5.76 2.59
N LEU A 737 29.77 -5.80 2.02
CA LEU A 737 30.33 -6.98 1.39
C LEU A 737 30.51 -8.07 2.46
N LEU A 738 30.04 -9.28 2.18
CA LEU A 738 30.09 -10.38 3.13
C LEU A 738 31.52 -10.88 3.40
N ALA A 739 32.43 -10.67 2.44
CA ALA A 739 33.81 -11.14 2.54
C ALA A 739 34.62 -10.39 3.61
N ASP A 740 34.36 -9.10 3.81
CA ASP A 740 35.12 -8.26 4.74
C ASP A 740 34.25 -7.58 5.81
N GLY A 741 32.94 -7.48 5.62
CA GLY A 741 32.01 -6.80 6.52
C GLY A 741 32.18 -5.28 6.58
N VAL A 742 32.96 -4.67 5.68
CA VAL A 742 33.32 -3.23 5.72
C VAL A 742 33.09 -2.55 4.38
N THR A 743 33.36 -3.21 3.25
CA THR A 743 33.19 -2.61 1.92
C THR A 743 31.72 -2.39 1.63
N LYS A 744 31.33 -1.13 1.41
CA LYS A 744 29.94 -0.77 1.10
C LYS A 744 29.61 -1.01 -0.36
N LEU A 745 28.32 -1.14 -0.65
CA LEU A 745 27.78 -0.97 -2.00
C LEU A 745 28.31 0.35 -2.56
N GLN A 746 29.03 0.26 -3.68
CA GLN A 746 29.59 1.40 -4.38
C GLN A 746 28.97 1.48 -5.76
N THR A 747 28.73 2.71 -6.22
CA THR A 747 28.35 2.94 -7.60
C THR A 747 29.49 2.57 -8.51
N VAL A 748 29.12 2.22 -9.73
CA VAL A 748 30.11 1.83 -10.74
C VAL A 748 31.22 2.87 -10.85
N ASN A 749 32.41 2.51 -10.36
CA ASN A 749 33.63 3.32 -10.29
C ASN A 749 33.55 4.59 -9.40
N GLY A 750 32.84 4.57 -8.28
CA GLY A 750 32.85 5.67 -7.30
C GLY A 750 32.25 6.98 -7.82
N GLY A 751 31.40 6.92 -8.85
CA GLY A 751 30.69 8.08 -9.39
C GLY A 751 29.70 8.68 -8.39
N ALA A 752 29.34 9.95 -8.57
CA ALA A 752 28.47 10.71 -7.67
C ALA A 752 27.00 10.24 -7.61
N ALA A 753 26.60 9.23 -8.38
CA ALA A 753 25.27 8.62 -8.24
C ALA A 753 25.24 7.74 -6.98
N GLU A 754 24.08 7.61 -6.33
CA GLU A 754 23.90 6.75 -5.16
C GLU A 754 23.46 5.35 -5.59
N VAL A 755 24.02 4.29 -4.98
CA VAL A 755 23.50 2.93 -5.16
C VAL A 755 22.18 2.85 -4.41
N ILE A 756 21.11 2.48 -5.11
CA ILE A 756 19.83 2.24 -4.45
C ILE A 756 19.81 0.79 -3.97
N ASN A 757 19.74 0.59 -2.65
CA ASN A 757 19.54 -0.72 -2.04
C ASN A 757 18.07 -0.89 -1.66
N TYR A 758 17.25 -1.41 -2.57
CA TYR A 758 15.80 -1.54 -2.34
C TYR A 758 15.46 -2.42 -1.12
N SER A 759 16.34 -3.34 -0.72
CA SER A 759 16.14 -4.15 0.47
C SER A 759 16.32 -3.38 1.79
N ALA A 760 17.02 -2.24 1.75
CA ALA A 760 17.07 -1.27 2.85
C ALA A 760 16.03 -0.13 2.67
N GLU A 761 15.51 0.07 1.45
CA GLU A 761 14.51 1.10 1.17
C GLU A 761 13.08 0.69 1.54
N VAL A 762 12.74 -0.59 1.41
CA VAL A 762 11.35 -1.08 1.44
C VAL A 762 11.14 -2.07 2.56
N ALA A 763 10.33 -1.66 3.55
CA ALA A 763 9.70 -2.56 4.51
C ALA A 763 8.29 -2.91 4.01
N TYR A 764 8.06 -4.16 3.61
CA TYR A 764 6.75 -4.59 3.13
C TYR A 764 5.76 -4.73 4.31
N PRO A 765 4.60 -4.04 4.30
CA PRO A 765 3.71 -3.98 5.46
C PRO A 765 2.89 -5.26 5.70
N GLN A 766 2.72 -6.13 4.70
CA GLN A 766 2.02 -7.41 4.84
C GLN A 766 3.01 -8.56 5.03
N GLY A 767 2.47 -9.74 5.31
CA GLY A 767 3.21 -10.96 5.09
C GLY A 767 3.57 -11.08 3.59
N PRO A 768 4.86 -11.30 3.22
CA PRO A 768 5.26 -11.45 1.81
C PRO A 768 4.66 -12.70 1.14
N ASN A 769 3.93 -13.51 1.91
CA ASN A 769 3.19 -14.67 1.48
C ASN A 769 1.77 -14.35 0.95
N ASN A 770 1.25 -13.13 1.13
CA ASN A 770 -0.07 -12.75 0.61
C ASN A 770 0.00 -12.34 -0.88
N CYS A 771 -0.03 -13.32 -1.78
CA CYS A 771 -0.06 -13.06 -3.23
C CYS A 771 -1.27 -12.22 -3.67
N ASN A 772 -2.42 -12.34 -2.98
CA ASN A 772 -3.64 -11.62 -3.31
C ASN A 772 -3.53 -10.12 -3.04
N ALA A 773 -2.48 -9.65 -2.35
CA ALA A 773 -2.19 -8.23 -2.19
C ALA A 773 -1.96 -7.52 -3.52
N CYS A 774 -1.40 -8.22 -4.52
CA CYS A 774 -1.11 -7.67 -5.84
C CYS A 774 -1.83 -8.43 -6.96
N HIS A 775 -1.89 -9.76 -6.86
CA HIS A 775 -2.43 -10.59 -7.91
C HIS A 775 -3.96 -10.51 -8.00
N VAL A 776 -4.47 -10.60 -9.23
CA VAL A 776 -5.90 -10.70 -9.55
C VAL A 776 -6.22 -12.03 -10.23
N ASN A 777 -7.49 -12.42 -10.24
CA ASN A 777 -8.00 -13.60 -10.96
C ASN A 777 -7.21 -14.88 -10.67
N ASP A 778 -6.76 -15.05 -9.42
CA ASP A 778 -5.93 -16.18 -8.99
C ASP A 778 -4.69 -16.39 -9.88
N SER A 779 -4.16 -15.32 -10.47
CA SER A 779 -3.08 -15.42 -11.44
C SER A 779 -1.81 -16.05 -10.83
N TRP A 780 -1.63 -15.99 -9.51
CA TRP A 780 -0.54 -16.66 -8.80
C TRP A 780 -0.68 -18.20 -8.77
N LYS A 781 -1.89 -18.77 -8.93
CA LYS A 781 -2.13 -20.23 -8.94
C LYS A 781 -1.61 -20.90 -10.21
N GLN A 782 -1.50 -20.14 -11.31
CA GLN A 782 -1.10 -20.65 -12.62
C GLN A 782 0.21 -20.02 -13.07
N ASN A 783 1.25 -20.84 -13.25
CA ASN A 783 2.50 -20.40 -13.84
C ASN A 783 2.63 -20.89 -15.28
N GLY A 784 2.07 -20.10 -16.20
CA GLY A 784 2.19 -20.28 -17.65
C GLY A 784 3.33 -19.47 -18.29
N ALA A 785 4.25 -18.87 -17.52
CA ALA A 785 5.34 -18.11 -18.15
C ALA A 785 6.32 -19.07 -18.86
N VAL A 786 6.60 -18.82 -20.13
CA VAL A 786 7.59 -19.56 -20.94
C VAL A 786 8.88 -18.76 -21.15
N LEU A 787 8.85 -17.47 -20.78
CA LEU A 787 10.00 -16.57 -20.89
C LEU A 787 10.78 -16.53 -19.57
N GLY A 788 12.09 -16.65 -19.69
CA GLY A 788 13.02 -16.50 -18.58
C GLY A 788 13.13 -15.06 -18.09
N SER A 789 14.23 -14.76 -17.41
CA SER A 789 14.65 -13.39 -17.08
C SER A 789 16.10 -13.22 -17.50
N ALA A 790 16.37 -12.27 -18.40
CA ALA A 790 17.69 -12.02 -18.93
C ALA A 790 18.66 -11.57 -17.84
N LEU A 791 19.86 -12.15 -17.87
CA LEU A 791 20.94 -11.93 -16.90
C LEU A 791 22.15 -11.21 -17.50
N VAL A 792 22.09 -10.86 -18.78
CA VAL A 792 23.19 -10.21 -19.48
C VAL A 792 22.68 -9.00 -20.24
N SER A 793 23.44 -7.92 -20.20
CA SER A 793 23.16 -6.70 -20.94
C SER A 793 24.09 -6.56 -22.14
N ASN A 794 23.56 -6.03 -23.24
CA ASN A 794 24.34 -5.60 -24.41
C ASN A 794 24.90 -4.18 -24.27
N SER A 795 24.71 -3.54 -23.13
CA SER A 795 25.15 -2.17 -22.90
C SER A 795 26.66 -2.11 -22.64
N LEU A 796 27.32 -1.20 -23.36
CA LEU A 796 28.64 -0.69 -22.97
C LEU A 796 28.47 0.20 -21.73
N SER A 797 29.18 -0.11 -20.66
CA SER A 797 29.20 0.71 -19.43
C SER A 797 30.42 1.63 -19.48
N LYS A 798 30.22 2.93 -19.23
CA LYS A 798 31.29 3.94 -19.04
C LYS A 798 31.24 4.44 -17.59
N ASN A 799 32.38 4.88 -17.03
CA ASN A 799 32.35 5.76 -15.85
C ASN A 799 32.03 7.20 -16.28
N SER A 800 31.89 8.06 -15.28
CA SER A 800 31.79 9.51 -15.42
C SER A 800 32.96 10.16 -16.17
N ALA A 801 34.13 9.50 -16.29
CA ALA A 801 35.29 9.97 -17.06
C ALA A 801 35.38 9.39 -18.49
N GLY A 802 34.40 8.61 -18.94
CA GLY A 802 34.34 8.07 -20.31
C GLY A 802 35.20 6.83 -20.60
N THR A 803 35.84 6.22 -19.61
CA THR A 803 36.67 4.99 -19.74
C THR A 803 35.81 3.74 -19.87
N ALA A 804 36.30 2.72 -20.60
CA ALA A 804 35.67 1.39 -20.72
C ALA A 804 35.90 0.55 -19.47
N TYR A 805 34.88 -0.16 -19.02
CA TYR A 805 34.99 -1.09 -17.88
C TYR A 805 34.69 -2.53 -18.26
N THR A 806 35.28 -3.45 -17.49
CA THR A 806 34.96 -4.87 -17.53
C THR A 806 33.57 -5.09 -16.95
N ASN A 807 32.54 -5.01 -17.78
CA ASN A 807 31.22 -5.55 -17.49
C ASN A 807 31.23 -7.06 -17.83
N PRO A 808 31.27 -7.97 -16.85
CA PRO A 808 31.30 -9.42 -17.14
C PRO A 808 30.02 -9.90 -17.82
N GLY A 809 28.90 -9.22 -17.57
CA GLY A 809 27.64 -9.48 -18.26
C GLY A 809 27.73 -9.20 -19.77
N LEU A 810 28.46 -8.15 -20.18
CA LEU A 810 28.69 -7.86 -21.59
C LEU A 810 29.55 -8.95 -22.26
N ASP A 811 30.55 -9.49 -21.56
CA ASP A 811 31.38 -10.58 -22.10
C ASP A 811 30.56 -11.84 -22.34
N ARG A 812 29.63 -12.15 -21.42
CA ARG A 812 28.69 -13.27 -21.56
C ARG A 812 27.67 -13.02 -22.69
N PHE A 813 27.20 -11.79 -22.85
CA PHE A 813 26.36 -11.41 -23.99
C PHE A 813 27.06 -11.68 -25.32
N LEU A 814 28.33 -11.29 -25.46
CA LEU A 814 29.12 -11.56 -26.66
C LEU A 814 29.37 -13.06 -26.87
N ALA A 815 29.78 -13.78 -25.81
CA ALA A 815 30.07 -15.21 -25.86
C ALA A 815 28.84 -16.06 -26.24
N SER A 816 27.63 -15.58 -25.91
CA SER A 816 26.39 -16.26 -26.29
C SER A 816 26.11 -16.22 -27.81
N GLY A 817 26.81 -15.35 -28.56
CA GLY A 817 26.54 -15.13 -29.98
C GLY A 817 25.27 -14.33 -30.26
N ALA A 818 24.69 -13.67 -29.23
CA ALA A 818 23.51 -12.82 -29.38
C ALA A 818 23.79 -11.53 -30.18
N CYS A 819 25.04 -11.06 -30.23
CA CYS A 819 25.42 -9.91 -31.05
C CYS A 819 25.61 -10.34 -32.52
N VAL A 820 24.63 -10.06 -33.38
CA VAL A 820 24.69 -10.40 -34.80
C VAL A 820 25.31 -9.24 -35.58
N GLY A 821 26.31 -9.54 -36.42
CA GLY A 821 27.01 -8.53 -37.22
C GLY A 821 27.76 -7.54 -36.33
N GLN A 822 28.55 -8.06 -35.38
CA GLN A 822 29.37 -7.26 -34.47
C GLN A 822 30.34 -6.37 -35.23
N THR A 823 30.40 -5.09 -34.86
CA THR A 823 31.42 -4.13 -35.30
C THR A 823 32.06 -3.43 -34.10
N GLY A 824 33.27 -2.90 -34.28
CA GLY A 824 34.02 -2.27 -33.19
C GLY A 824 34.53 -3.26 -32.14
N THR A 825 35.07 -2.72 -31.04
CA THR A 825 35.60 -3.53 -29.93
C THR A 825 35.18 -2.95 -28.57
N LYS A 826 35.13 -3.82 -27.56
CA LYS A 826 34.91 -3.41 -26.16
C LYS A 826 35.99 -2.43 -25.70
N ALA A 827 37.26 -2.73 -26.00
CA ALA A 827 38.40 -1.88 -25.67
C ALA A 827 38.33 -0.51 -26.35
N GLY A 828 37.82 -0.45 -27.59
CA GLY A 828 37.63 0.76 -28.37
C GLY A 828 36.35 1.54 -28.06
N LEU A 829 35.53 1.10 -27.10
CA LEU A 829 34.28 1.77 -26.70
C LEU A 829 33.26 2.02 -27.83
N ASN A 830 33.37 1.27 -28.92
CA ASN A 830 32.58 1.45 -30.13
C ASN A 830 31.92 0.14 -30.59
N LEU A 831 31.83 -0.84 -29.69
CA LEU A 831 31.14 -2.11 -29.95
C LEU A 831 29.67 -1.84 -30.33
N ALA A 832 29.25 -2.37 -31.46
CA ALA A 832 27.87 -2.34 -31.92
C ALA A 832 27.47 -3.69 -32.51
N CYS A 833 26.18 -4.00 -32.44
CA CYS A 833 25.59 -5.16 -33.11
C CYS A 833 24.66 -4.64 -34.21
N ALA A 834 24.74 -5.21 -35.41
CA ALA A 834 23.76 -4.94 -36.47
C ALA A 834 22.33 -5.35 -36.05
N SER A 835 22.22 -6.40 -35.24
CA SER A 835 20.99 -6.78 -34.54
C SER A 835 21.30 -7.64 -33.31
N THR A 836 20.30 -7.87 -32.45
CA THR A 836 20.40 -8.79 -31.32
C THR A 836 19.54 -10.02 -31.56
N ASP A 837 20.16 -11.20 -31.53
CA ASP A 837 19.46 -12.48 -31.52
C ASP A 837 19.02 -12.81 -30.08
N TRP A 838 17.78 -12.46 -29.78
CA TRP A 838 17.19 -12.65 -28.46
C TRP A 838 17.06 -14.12 -28.06
N THR A 839 17.08 -15.07 -29.00
CA THR A 839 17.07 -16.50 -28.66
C THR A 839 18.36 -16.93 -27.97
N LYS A 840 19.46 -16.22 -28.19
CA LYS A 840 20.76 -16.57 -27.62
C LYS A 840 21.03 -15.94 -26.26
N ILE A 841 20.09 -15.19 -25.70
CA ILE A 841 20.30 -14.50 -24.42
C ILE A 841 20.27 -15.50 -23.25
N PRO A 842 21.31 -15.56 -22.42
CA PRO A 842 21.30 -16.28 -21.14
C PRO A 842 20.22 -15.76 -20.19
N VAL A 843 19.49 -16.68 -19.57
CA VAL A 843 18.35 -16.38 -18.69
C VAL A 843 18.36 -17.19 -17.40
N VAL A 844 17.67 -16.68 -16.37
CA VAL A 844 17.06 -17.55 -15.35
C VAL A 844 15.80 -18.17 -15.94
N SER A 845 15.57 -19.47 -15.76
CA SER A 845 14.37 -20.14 -16.26
C SER A 845 13.07 -19.56 -15.68
N PRO A 846 11.92 -19.71 -16.36
CA PRO A 846 10.72 -18.91 -16.09
C PRO A 846 10.17 -19.00 -14.67
N LYS A 847 10.10 -20.19 -14.08
CA LYS A 847 9.59 -20.42 -12.71
C LYS A 847 10.65 -20.02 -11.68
N ALA A 848 11.90 -20.44 -11.87
CA ALA A 848 13.01 -20.07 -11.00
C ALA A 848 13.20 -18.56 -10.90
N ALA A 849 12.98 -17.82 -11.99
CA ALA A 849 13.09 -16.36 -12.03
C ALA A 849 12.12 -15.65 -11.08
N VAL A 850 10.95 -16.25 -10.82
CA VAL A 850 9.93 -15.75 -9.88
C VAL A 850 10.27 -16.19 -8.46
N CYS A 851 10.51 -17.49 -8.24
CA CYS A 851 10.73 -18.03 -6.91
C CYS A 851 11.99 -17.46 -6.25
N THR A 852 13.08 -17.31 -7.03
CA THR A 852 14.35 -16.76 -6.53
C THR A 852 14.37 -15.25 -6.36
N SER A 853 13.29 -14.54 -6.71
CA SER A 853 13.14 -13.13 -6.32
C SER A 853 13.02 -12.96 -4.80
N CYS A 854 12.41 -13.93 -4.13
CA CYS A 854 12.22 -13.91 -2.67
C CYS A 854 13.04 -14.99 -1.96
N HIS A 855 13.39 -16.09 -2.66
CA HIS A 855 14.12 -17.23 -2.13
C HIS A 855 15.46 -17.43 -2.87
N ASP A 856 16.45 -16.61 -2.55
CA ASP A 856 17.71 -16.48 -3.28
C ASP A 856 18.91 -17.16 -2.59
N SER A 857 18.72 -17.78 -1.43
CA SER A 857 19.82 -18.45 -0.71
C SER A 857 20.47 -19.56 -1.56
N GLY A 858 21.77 -19.80 -1.37
CA GLY A 858 22.51 -20.82 -2.11
C GLY A 858 21.89 -22.23 -2.03
N GLY A 859 21.33 -22.60 -0.88
CA GLY A 859 20.61 -23.87 -0.71
C GLY A 859 19.34 -23.97 -1.56
N VAL A 860 18.58 -22.86 -1.67
CA VAL A 860 17.40 -22.81 -2.54
C VAL A 860 17.82 -22.86 -4.01
N GLN A 861 18.84 -22.10 -4.42
CA GLN A 861 19.35 -22.12 -5.78
C GLN A 861 19.78 -23.55 -6.17
N THR A 862 20.52 -24.23 -5.29
CA THR A 862 20.91 -25.64 -5.46
C THR A 862 19.69 -26.56 -5.62
N HIS A 863 18.67 -26.40 -4.78
CA HIS A 863 17.43 -27.17 -4.87
C HIS A 863 16.73 -26.97 -6.21
N VAL A 864 16.51 -25.72 -6.64
CA VAL A 864 15.77 -25.45 -7.88
C VAL A 864 16.56 -25.87 -9.13
N VAL A 865 17.89 -25.87 -9.09
CA VAL A 865 18.72 -26.40 -10.19
C VAL A 865 18.69 -27.93 -10.20
N ASN A 866 19.10 -28.57 -9.09
CA ASN A 866 19.33 -30.02 -9.08
C ASN A 866 18.04 -30.84 -9.08
N MET A 867 17.01 -30.38 -8.37
CA MET A 867 15.72 -31.09 -8.26
C MET A 867 14.68 -30.47 -9.18
N GLY A 868 14.71 -29.15 -9.32
CA GLY A 868 13.74 -28.41 -10.12
C GLY A 868 14.08 -28.36 -11.61
N GLY A 869 15.31 -28.65 -12.03
CA GLY A 869 15.74 -28.56 -13.44
C GLY A 869 15.88 -27.13 -13.96
N ALA A 870 15.97 -26.13 -13.06
CA ALA A 870 16.12 -24.73 -13.41
C ALA A 870 17.52 -24.41 -13.98
N THR A 871 17.62 -23.29 -14.70
CA THR A 871 18.89 -22.71 -15.19
C THR A 871 19.11 -21.31 -14.63
N PHE A 872 20.38 -20.96 -14.38
CA PHE A 872 20.84 -19.63 -14.00
C PHE A 872 21.95 -19.19 -14.95
N GLY A 873 21.56 -18.68 -16.12
CA GLY A 873 22.50 -18.13 -17.11
C GLY A 873 23.37 -19.14 -17.84
N THR A 874 23.15 -20.45 -17.67
CA THR A 874 23.85 -21.51 -18.43
C THR A 874 23.14 -21.83 -19.75
N PHE A 875 21.82 -21.69 -19.81
CA PHE A 875 21.01 -21.84 -21.01
C PHE A 875 20.43 -20.52 -21.50
N THR A 876 20.16 -20.48 -22.80
CA THR A 876 19.58 -19.33 -23.49
C THR A 876 18.05 -19.41 -23.57
N GLN A 877 17.38 -18.31 -23.89
CA GLN A 877 15.94 -18.31 -24.13
C GLN A 877 15.51 -19.27 -25.26
N GLY A 878 16.35 -19.44 -26.29
CA GLY A 878 16.14 -20.38 -27.39
C GLY A 878 16.25 -21.83 -26.95
N ASP A 879 17.15 -22.13 -26.00
CA ASP A 879 17.24 -23.46 -25.39
C ASP A 879 15.98 -23.81 -24.58
N LEU A 880 15.38 -22.82 -23.91
CA LEU A 880 14.09 -23.00 -23.25
C LEU A 880 13.00 -23.37 -24.26
N PHE A 881 12.93 -22.65 -25.38
CA PHE A 881 11.98 -22.95 -26.45
C PHE A 881 12.22 -24.30 -27.13
N ALA A 882 13.48 -24.73 -27.22
CA ALA A 882 13.84 -26.05 -27.72
C ALA A 882 13.58 -27.19 -26.72
N GLY A 883 13.02 -26.89 -25.53
CA GLY A 883 12.71 -27.88 -24.51
C GLY A 883 13.94 -28.49 -23.82
N LYS A 884 15.11 -27.85 -23.93
CA LYS A 884 16.35 -28.34 -23.29
C LYS A 884 16.36 -28.14 -21.77
N VAL A 885 15.49 -27.28 -21.27
CA VAL A 885 15.29 -27.03 -19.84
C VAL A 885 13.87 -27.43 -19.49
N PHE A 886 13.74 -28.29 -18.49
CA PHE A 886 12.45 -28.73 -17.97
C PHE A 886 12.36 -28.40 -16.48
N GLU A 887 11.50 -27.44 -16.13
CA GLU A 887 11.26 -27.08 -14.73
C GLU A 887 10.23 -28.02 -14.09
N ALA A 888 10.69 -29.02 -13.34
CA ALA A 888 9.86 -30.02 -12.66
C ALA A 888 9.04 -29.46 -11.49
N CYS A 889 9.13 -28.16 -11.20
CA CYS A 889 8.48 -27.49 -10.06
C CYS A 889 6.97 -27.76 -9.98
N THR A 890 6.30 -27.85 -11.14
CA THR A 890 4.86 -28.04 -11.28
C THR A 890 4.36 -29.32 -10.58
N GLY A 891 5.14 -30.41 -10.61
CA GLY A 891 4.76 -31.65 -9.94
C GLY A 891 4.68 -31.53 -8.42
N CYS A 892 5.49 -30.64 -7.85
CA CYS A 892 5.68 -30.53 -6.40
C CYS A 892 4.99 -29.32 -5.78
N HIS A 893 4.92 -28.20 -6.51
CA HIS A 893 4.58 -26.88 -5.97
C HIS A 893 3.36 -26.21 -6.60
N GLU A 894 2.75 -26.75 -7.66
CA GLU A 894 1.49 -26.18 -8.16
C GLU A 894 0.36 -26.30 -7.15
N ALA A 895 -0.53 -25.30 -7.13
CA ALA A 895 -1.74 -25.29 -6.32
C ALA A 895 -2.78 -26.29 -6.84
N ARG A 896 -2.49 -27.58 -6.75
CA ARG A 896 -3.34 -28.69 -7.18
C ARG A 896 -3.36 -29.83 -6.15
N VAL A 897 -4.45 -30.60 -6.17
CA VAL A 897 -4.63 -31.76 -5.30
C VAL A 897 -3.53 -32.79 -5.59
N GLY A 898 -2.83 -33.26 -4.55
CA GLY A 898 -1.76 -34.26 -4.65
C GLY A 898 -0.36 -33.70 -4.86
N ALA A 899 -0.18 -32.38 -4.99
CA ALA A 899 1.15 -31.76 -4.95
C ALA A 899 1.78 -31.92 -3.55
N LEU A 900 3.10 -32.15 -3.50
CA LEU A 900 3.82 -32.40 -2.24
C LEU A 900 3.83 -31.19 -1.30
N LYS A 901 4.10 -30.00 -1.85
CA LYS A 901 4.25 -28.73 -1.13
C LYS A 901 3.70 -27.58 -1.99
N PRO A 902 2.38 -27.54 -2.24
CA PRO A 902 1.79 -26.57 -3.14
C PRO A 902 1.94 -25.15 -2.59
N VAL A 903 2.17 -24.18 -3.49
CA VAL A 903 2.44 -22.76 -3.18
C VAL A 903 1.38 -22.18 -2.25
N ASN A 904 0.10 -22.50 -2.47
CA ASN A 904 -0.97 -21.99 -1.61
C ASN A 904 -0.83 -22.49 -0.17
N THR A 905 -0.56 -23.78 0.03
CA THR A 905 -0.40 -24.34 1.38
C THR A 905 0.83 -23.79 2.09
N VAL A 906 1.99 -23.71 1.41
CA VAL A 906 3.23 -23.25 2.06
C VAL A 906 3.24 -21.75 2.35
N HIS A 907 2.45 -20.97 1.61
CA HIS A 907 2.24 -19.55 1.87
C HIS A 907 0.99 -19.25 2.71
N GLY A 908 0.22 -20.26 3.11
CA GLY A 908 -1.03 -20.05 3.87
C GLY A 908 -2.11 -19.29 3.09
N LEU A 909 -2.04 -19.32 1.75
CA LEU A 909 -3.02 -18.71 0.86
C LEU A 909 -4.25 -19.61 0.76
N LYS A 910 -5.43 -19.01 0.87
CA LYS A 910 -6.72 -19.67 0.69
C LYS A 910 -7.28 -19.39 -0.70
#